data_AF-A0A210Q651-F1
#
_entry.id   AF-A0A210Q651-F1
#
_cell.length_a   1.000
_cell.length_b   1.000
_cell.length_c   1.000
_cell.angle_alpha   90.00
_cell.angle_beta   90.00
_cell.angle_gamma   90.00
#
_symmetry.space_group_name_H-M   'P 1'
#
loop_
_entity.id
_entity.type
_entity.pdbx_description
1 polymer ?
#
loop_
_entity_poly.entity_id
_entity_poly.type
_entity_poly.pdbx_seq_one_letter_code
_entity_poly.pdbx_strand_id
1 'polypeptide(L)'
;MGNCIGTKEATDYYVYVRTGDRKGAGTDANVTIILYDQNGGKSKEYPLDNWFRNDFESGCTDTFSIKNLKQFDSVSKVEFWRDSSGLGAAWYVDRVMLENKSNKRMFVFPVYRWIKPGYHYVIKHLDTSLPQFDDDKDQRTMELADKQELYAIGFKGRGMPAQVKQIPDDEQFSFDYKWNIATRKIKMIAQSKIISLVSGTWESLAHLKNVYTSEILKEPTSATRWSNDIYFGLQRTANMNHSVIKLCSKIPENLAATEDMLKPFLEGWSLKQVFDTNRLFIVDYKILEGLPCKSDKFMVCAPMALFFLNGEQHLVPIAIQLKQKPAEDNPVFLPTDPLWTWMMAKMWFNNADASYHQSLTHLGFTHLLMEGVVVVTHRNISQSHPLFKLLAPHYLYLIAINTRGLELLVSEGGWVDKTMNIGIKGMFELIRRGINEWRMDQHGTLPEDLRARGMLSPKVLPGYHFRTDALPLYYAINTYVKKYVKLYYDTPEKITSDWEIQNWAGELVKPREEGGCGLLGVPGNGKIENQEQLIVILTSIIYTCSVAHAATNFPQYDEYAFPPNYPASLAGKPPTDKTPLEEKDILKALPDKPTTLDVMVVTKILSDKGTKSLGDFEVQYIFDPPARQIVKEFREELKEISRHVKEKNKTRNPPYEWLDPEVVPNSISI
;
A
#
# COMPACT_ATOMS: atom_id res chain seq x y z
N MET A 1 34.07 -61.50 15.42
CA MET A 1 33.53 -60.27 14.80
C MET A 1 32.59 -59.62 15.80
N GLY A 2 33.10 -58.65 16.57
CA GLY A 2 32.29 -57.92 17.55
C GLY A 2 31.73 -56.65 16.89
N ASN A 3 30.41 -56.55 16.80
CA ASN A 3 29.73 -55.32 16.42
C ASN A 3 29.86 -54.31 17.57
N CYS A 4 30.78 -53.35 17.43
CA CYS A 4 30.78 -52.14 18.24
C CYS A 4 29.56 -51.31 17.85
N ILE A 5 28.48 -51.41 18.62
CA ILE A 5 27.39 -50.44 18.61
C ILE A 5 27.99 -49.16 19.20
N GLY A 6 28.35 -48.21 18.34
CA GLY A 6 28.81 -46.89 18.78
C GLY A 6 27.74 -46.22 19.63
N THR A 7 28.02 -46.01 20.92
CA THR A 7 27.17 -45.21 21.79
C THR A 7 27.18 -43.77 21.27
N LYS A 8 26.06 -43.28 20.74
CA LYS A 8 25.92 -41.86 20.36
C LYS A 8 26.26 -40.97 21.57
N GLU A 9 27.29 -40.13 21.43
CA GLU A 9 27.72 -39.21 22.49
C GLU A 9 26.59 -38.25 22.86
N ALA A 10 26.40 -38.03 24.16
CA ALA A 10 25.39 -37.09 24.65
C ALA A 10 25.81 -35.66 24.28
N THR A 11 24.89 -34.87 23.74
CA THR A 11 25.19 -33.49 23.32
C THR A 11 24.36 -32.49 24.12
N ASP A 12 24.99 -31.38 24.50
CA ASP A 12 24.34 -30.26 25.15
C ASP A 12 23.82 -29.25 24.11
N TYR A 13 22.71 -28.59 24.42
CA TYR A 13 22.09 -27.56 23.57
C TYR A 13 21.85 -26.28 24.37
N TYR A 14 22.00 -25.13 23.71
CA TYR A 14 21.38 -23.88 24.16
C TYR A 14 20.02 -23.71 23.49
N VAL A 15 19.01 -23.32 24.27
CA VAL A 15 17.68 -22.96 23.79
C VAL A 15 17.54 -21.45 23.91
N TYR A 16 17.33 -20.77 22.81
CA TYR A 16 17.04 -19.34 22.77
C TYR A 16 15.54 -19.16 22.50
N VAL A 17 14.83 -18.52 23.41
CA VAL A 17 13.41 -18.20 23.24
C VAL A 17 13.28 -16.69 23.09
N ARG A 18 12.72 -16.25 21.98
CA ARG A 18 12.41 -14.83 21.72
C ARG A 18 10.93 -14.58 21.96
N THR A 19 10.59 -13.86 23.03
CA THR A 19 9.25 -13.30 23.22
C THR A 19 9.11 -12.08 22.31
N GLY A 20 7.97 -11.97 21.62
CA GLY A 20 7.72 -10.83 20.74
C GLY A 20 7.47 -9.52 21.48
N ASP A 21 7.48 -8.41 20.75
CA ASP A 21 7.36 -7.04 21.26
C ASP A 21 5.92 -6.50 21.26
N ARG A 22 4.95 -7.40 21.07
CA ARG A 22 3.52 -7.06 21.10
C ARG A 22 3.09 -6.67 22.51
N LYS A 23 2.11 -5.78 22.60
CA LYS A 23 1.55 -5.36 23.88
C LYS A 23 1.01 -6.59 24.64
N GLY A 24 1.51 -6.81 25.86
CA GLY A 24 1.10 -7.96 26.67
C GLY A 24 1.70 -9.30 26.22
N ALA A 25 2.76 -9.30 25.42
CA ALA A 25 3.40 -10.53 24.92
C ALA A 25 4.13 -11.36 25.99
N GLY A 26 4.52 -10.75 27.12
CA GLY A 26 5.28 -11.42 28.18
C GLY A 26 4.43 -12.34 29.06
N THR A 27 5.07 -13.28 29.78
CA THR A 27 4.37 -14.23 30.66
C THR A 27 5.21 -14.60 31.88
N ASP A 28 4.55 -14.81 33.02
CA ASP A 28 5.13 -15.38 34.24
C ASP A 28 4.75 -16.88 34.40
N ALA A 29 4.22 -17.50 33.35
CA ALA A 29 3.82 -18.91 33.37
C ALA A 29 5.03 -19.85 33.26
N ASN A 30 4.92 -21.05 33.82
CA ASN A 30 5.99 -22.05 33.65
C ASN A 30 5.96 -22.58 32.22
N VAL A 31 7.10 -22.52 31.53
CA VAL A 31 7.25 -23.01 30.15
C VAL A 31 8.03 -24.31 30.14
N THR A 32 7.52 -25.30 29.39
CA THR A 32 8.19 -26.59 29.20
C THR A 32 8.39 -26.88 27.72
N ILE A 33 9.51 -27.51 27.37
CA ILE A 33 9.86 -27.91 26.01
C ILE A 33 10.26 -29.39 25.91
N ILE A 34 9.93 -29.98 24.77
CA ILE A 34 10.34 -31.30 24.33
C ILE A 34 10.95 -31.15 22.94
N LEU A 35 12.05 -31.88 22.70
CA LEU A 35 12.72 -31.93 21.41
C LEU A 35 12.40 -33.25 20.72
N TYR A 36 12.31 -33.21 19.39
CA TYR A 36 12.16 -34.40 18.55
C TYR A 36 13.28 -34.50 17.51
N ASP A 37 13.75 -35.71 17.25
CA ASP A 37 14.67 -35.99 16.13
C ASP A 37 13.93 -36.34 14.83
N GLN A 38 14.66 -36.58 13.76
CA GLN A 38 14.08 -36.92 12.46
C GLN A 38 13.40 -38.29 12.39
N ASN A 39 13.67 -39.18 13.35
CA ASN A 39 13.11 -40.53 13.42
C ASN A 39 11.92 -40.62 14.40
N GLY A 40 11.46 -39.49 14.93
CA GLY A 40 10.38 -39.44 15.92
C GLY A 40 10.83 -39.75 17.35
N GLY A 41 12.14 -39.88 17.59
CA GLY A 41 12.70 -39.95 18.94
C GLY A 41 12.35 -38.68 19.72
N LYS A 42 11.90 -38.84 20.96
CA LYS A 42 11.42 -37.76 21.84
C LYS A 42 12.35 -37.61 23.04
N SER A 43 12.73 -36.37 23.38
CA SER A 43 13.48 -36.09 24.59
C SER A 43 12.59 -36.20 25.83
N LYS A 44 13.19 -36.20 27.03
CA LYS A 44 12.41 -35.87 28.24
C LYS A 44 11.90 -34.43 28.19
N GLU A 45 11.00 -34.09 29.10
CA GLU A 45 10.55 -32.72 29.32
C GLU A 45 11.64 -31.88 29.98
N TYR A 46 11.82 -30.65 29.49
CA TYR A 46 12.73 -29.68 30.05
C TYR A 46 11.96 -28.42 30.46
N PRO A 47 11.88 -28.09 31.75
CA PRO A 47 11.40 -26.78 32.17
C PRO A 47 12.41 -25.72 31.71
N LEU A 48 11.90 -24.63 31.16
CA LEU A 48 12.69 -23.48 30.73
C LEU A 48 12.58 -22.41 31.82
N ASP A 49 13.60 -22.36 32.68
CA ASP A 49 13.63 -21.48 33.84
C ASP A 49 15.08 -21.09 34.20
N ASN A 50 15.29 -19.80 34.42
CA ASN A 50 16.49 -19.23 34.99
C ASN A 50 16.19 -18.70 36.41
N TRP A 51 16.41 -19.52 37.44
CA TRP A 51 16.05 -19.27 38.87
C TRP A 51 16.29 -17.88 39.49
N PHE A 52 17.15 -17.04 38.91
CA PHE A 52 17.45 -15.70 39.43
C PHE A 52 17.06 -14.56 38.49
N ARG A 53 16.22 -14.83 37.48
CA ARG A 53 15.82 -13.87 36.46
C ARG A 53 14.34 -14.01 36.15
N ASN A 54 13.67 -12.89 35.85
CA ASN A 54 12.35 -12.97 35.23
C ASN A 54 12.53 -13.26 33.73
N ASP A 55 12.03 -14.41 33.29
CA ASP A 55 12.14 -14.87 31.91
C ASP A 55 10.92 -14.45 31.09
N PHE A 56 11.01 -14.58 29.77
CA PHE A 56 9.91 -14.40 28.81
C PHE A 56 9.31 -12.99 28.76
N GLU A 57 10.07 -11.98 29.12
CA GLU A 57 9.66 -10.57 29.02
C GLU A 57 9.42 -10.11 27.58
N SER A 58 8.46 -9.20 27.38
CA SER A 58 8.12 -8.68 26.06
C SER A 58 9.35 -8.09 25.35
N GLY A 59 9.61 -8.53 24.13
CA GLY A 59 10.76 -8.10 23.34
C GLY A 59 12.13 -8.60 23.83
N CYS A 60 12.19 -9.51 24.79
CA CYS A 60 13.42 -10.10 25.29
C CYS A 60 13.74 -11.47 24.65
N THR A 61 15.02 -11.85 24.74
CA THR A 61 15.49 -13.18 24.36
C THR A 61 16.11 -13.85 25.58
N ASP A 62 15.63 -15.04 25.93
CA ASP A 62 16.14 -15.80 27.06
C ASP A 62 16.86 -17.05 26.59
N THR A 63 17.88 -17.44 27.35
CA THR A 63 18.76 -18.56 27.00
C THR A 63 18.71 -19.61 28.09
N PHE A 64 18.45 -20.86 27.72
CA PHE A 64 18.38 -22.01 28.61
C PHE A 64 19.36 -23.10 28.16
N SER A 65 19.71 -24.03 29.04
CA SER A 65 20.63 -25.12 28.72
C SER A 65 19.97 -26.48 28.87
N ILE A 66 19.88 -27.23 27.77
CA ILE A 66 19.50 -28.65 27.76
C ILE A 66 20.79 -29.47 27.82
N LYS A 67 20.92 -30.33 28.84
CA LYS A 67 22.11 -31.15 29.06
C LYS A 67 21.88 -32.62 28.74
N ASN A 68 22.94 -33.27 28.27
CA ASN A 68 23.03 -34.72 28.06
C ASN A 68 21.92 -35.29 27.15
N LEU A 69 21.57 -34.59 26.07
CA LEU A 69 20.61 -35.10 25.09
C LEU A 69 21.27 -36.24 24.30
N LYS A 70 20.87 -37.48 24.59
CA LYS A 70 21.36 -38.66 23.88
C LYS A 70 20.53 -38.87 22.60
N GLN A 71 21.17 -39.39 21.56
CA GLN A 71 20.57 -39.96 20.35
C GLN A 71 20.17 -39.00 19.21
N PHE A 72 20.17 -37.68 19.41
CA PHE A 72 19.68 -36.74 18.40
C PHE A 72 20.82 -36.19 17.52
N ASP A 73 20.87 -36.60 16.25
CA ASP A 73 21.84 -36.04 15.29
C ASP A 73 21.37 -34.69 14.74
N SER A 74 20.05 -34.50 14.67
CA SER A 74 19.38 -33.29 14.18
C SER A 74 18.02 -33.17 14.85
N VAL A 75 17.64 -31.96 15.27
CA VAL A 75 16.31 -31.69 15.81
C VAL A 75 15.37 -31.37 14.64
N SER A 76 14.23 -32.06 14.55
CA SER A 76 13.25 -31.94 13.48
C SER A 76 12.10 -31.00 13.85
N LYS A 77 11.62 -31.08 15.10
CA LYS A 77 10.55 -30.25 15.66
C LYS A 77 10.74 -30.07 17.17
N VAL A 78 10.10 -29.03 17.69
CA VAL A 78 9.96 -28.79 19.12
C VAL A 78 8.48 -28.83 19.49
N GLU A 79 8.18 -29.34 20.67
CA GLU A 79 6.87 -29.22 21.30
C GLU A 79 7.06 -28.40 22.57
N PHE A 80 6.29 -27.34 22.74
CA PHE A 80 6.38 -26.51 23.93
C PHE A 80 5.01 -25.97 24.33
N TRP A 81 4.86 -25.71 25.61
CA TRP A 81 3.63 -25.19 26.20
C TRP A 81 3.97 -24.39 27.44
N ARG A 82 2.94 -23.70 27.93
CA ARG A 82 2.95 -23.07 29.23
C ARG A 82 1.77 -23.54 30.06
N ASP A 83 1.90 -23.49 31.37
CA ASP A 83 0.78 -23.68 32.28
C ASP A 83 -0.06 -22.39 32.43
N SER A 84 -0.93 -22.38 33.44
CA SER A 84 -1.76 -21.23 33.81
C SER A 84 -1.26 -20.49 35.05
N SER A 85 0.00 -20.67 35.46
CA SER A 85 0.56 -19.94 36.61
C SER A 85 0.88 -18.48 36.25
N GLY A 86 1.06 -17.64 37.27
CA GLY A 86 1.42 -16.23 37.08
C GLY A 86 0.26 -15.31 36.70
N LEU A 87 0.54 -14.02 36.51
CA LEU A 87 -0.43 -13.03 36.06
C LEU A 87 -0.31 -12.86 34.53
N GLY A 88 -1.29 -13.40 33.80
CA GLY A 88 -1.40 -13.16 32.35
C GLY A 88 -1.74 -14.41 31.57
N ALA A 89 -2.84 -14.35 30.80
CA ALA A 89 -3.28 -15.46 29.96
C ALA A 89 -2.64 -15.46 28.57
N ALA A 90 -1.64 -14.62 28.30
CA ALA A 90 -1.12 -14.36 26.96
C ALA A 90 0.41 -14.50 26.94
N TRP A 91 0.94 -15.20 25.95
CA TRP A 91 2.38 -15.27 25.68
C TRP A 91 2.58 -15.31 24.16
N TYR A 92 3.23 -14.29 23.59
CA TYR A 92 3.51 -14.26 22.16
C TYR A 92 4.98 -14.54 21.90
N VAL A 93 5.24 -15.60 21.14
CA VAL A 93 6.61 -16.06 20.85
C VAL A 93 6.94 -15.77 19.40
N ASP A 94 8.05 -15.07 19.15
CA ASP A 94 8.55 -14.85 17.79
C ASP A 94 9.17 -16.13 17.24
N ARG A 95 10.12 -16.71 17.99
CA ARG A 95 10.88 -17.89 17.57
C ARG A 95 11.56 -18.59 18.73
N VAL A 96 11.81 -19.88 18.54
CA VAL A 96 12.73 -20.68 19.35
C VAL A 96 13.94 -21.05 18.47
N MET A 97 15.15 -20.99 19.03
CA MET A 97 16.36 -21.45 18.35
C MET A 97 17.12 -22.42 19.23
N LEU A 98 17.70 -23.45 18.62
CA LEU A 98 18.55 -24.43 19.31
C LEU A 98 19.97 -24.35 18.74
N GLU A 99 20.96 -24.14 19.60
CA GLU A 99 22.37 -24.27 19.25
C GLU A 99 22.90 -25.58 19.81
N ASN A 100 23.40 -26.46 18.94
CA ASN A 100 24.19 -27.60 19.38
C ASN A 100 25.56 -27.11 19.89
N LYS A 101 25.89 -27.37 21.17
CA LYS A 101 27.10 -26.80 21.78
C LYS A 101 28.40 -27.39 21.24
N SER A 102 28.38 -28.63 20.72
CA SER A 102 29.59 -29.30 20.24
C SER A 102 29.98 -28.83 18.84
N ASN A 103 29.02 -28.69 17.92
CA ASN A 103 29.28 -28.34 16.52
C ASN A 103 28.75 -26.97 16.07
N LYS A 104 28.13 -26.20 16.98
CA LYS A 104 27.59 -24.84 16.72
C LYS A 104 26.48 -24.79 15.68
N ARG A 105 25.88 -25.92 15.32
CA ARG A 105 24.75 -25.97 14.39
C ARG A 105 23.51 -25.34 15.02
N MET A 106 22.88 -24.45 14.26
CA MET A 106 21.65 -23.77 14.64
C MET A 106 20.43 -24.43 14.01
N PHE A 107 19.40 -24.65 14.82
CA PHE A 107 18.05 -25.00 14.39
C PHE A 107 17.12 -23.85 14.76
N VAL A 108 16.24 -23.44 13.84
CA VAL A 108 15.32 -22.33 14.03
C VAL A 108 13.90 -22.83 13.90
N PHE A 109 13.04 -22.40 14.80
CA PHE A 109 11.62 -22.72 14.90
C PHE A 109 10.85 -21.39 14.95
N PRO A 110 10.49 -20.83 13.80
CA PRO A 110 9.68 -19.61 13.74
C PRO A 110 8.29 -19.90 14.32
N VAL A 111 7.87 -19.15 15.33
CA VAL A 111 6.62 -19.41 16.04
C VAL A 111 5.56 -18.40 15.63
N TYR A 112 5.80 -17.12 15.88
CA TYR A 112 4.90 -15.99 15.60
C TYR A 112 3.45 -16.18 16.09
N ARG A 113 3.24 -16.84 17.23
CA ARG A 113 1.92 -17.22 17.74
C ARG A 113 1.73 -16.79 19.19
N TRP A 114 0.47 -16.55 19.55
CA TRP A 114 0.03 -16.56 20.94
C TRP A 114 -0.11 -18.00 21.42
N ILE A 115 0.51 -18.31 22.55
CA ILE A 115 0.54 -19.66 23.14
C ILE A 115 -0.57 -19.76 24.17
N LYS A 116 -1.56 -20.59 23.89
CA LYS A 116 -2.66 -20.91 24.81
C LYS A 116 -2.16 -21.71 26.03
N PRO A 117 -2.70 -21.45 27.24
CA PRO A 117 -2.33 -22.22 28.42
C PRO A 117 -2.75 -23.68 28.25
N GLY A 118 -1.86 -24.61 28.61
CA GLY A 118 -2.13 -26.05 28.58
C GLY A 118 -2.20 -26.68 27.17
N TYR A 119 -2.06 -25.90 26.10
CA TYR A 119 -1.99 -26.44 24.75
C TYR A 119 -0.53 -26.66 24.35
N HIS A 120 -0.23 -27.85 23.82
CA HIS A 120 1.10 -28.25 23.39
C HIS A 120 1.33 -27.89 21.92
N TYR A 121 2.08 -26.83 21.67
CA TYR A 121 2.38 -26.37 20.32
C TYR A 121 3.57 -27.12 19.75
N VAL A 122 3.37 -27.72 18.58
CA VAL A 122 4.41 -28.40 17.82
C VAL A 122 4.87 -27.48 16.69
N ILE A 123 6.15 -27.15 16.67
CA ILE A 123 6.76 -26.28 15.65
C ILE A 123 7.90 -27.02 14.98
N LYS A 124 7.81 -27.18 13.66
CA LYS A 124 8.82 -27.83 12.84
C LYS A 124 10.01 -26.91 12.59
N HIS A 125 11.17 -27.49 12.34
CA HIS A 125 12.34 -26.72 11.94
C HIS A 125 12.00 -25.91 10.68
N LEU A 126 12.23 -24.59 10.71
CA LEU A 126 11.89 -23.60 9.69
C LEU A 126 10.37 -23.34 9.49
N ASP A 127 9.52 -24.23 10.02
CA ASP A 127 8.05 -24.15 10.09
C ASP A 127 7.37 -23.66 8.80
N THR A 128 7.54 -24.38 7.68
CA THR A 128 6.88 -24.06 6.41
C THR A 128 6.22 -25.29 5.79
N SER A 129 4.90 -25.28 5.63
CA SER A 129 4.12 -26.43 5.15
C SER A 129 2.83 -26.01 4.43
N LEU A 130 2.50 -26.74 3.35
CA LEU A 130 1.14 -26.74 2.79
C LEU A 130 0.22 -27.58 3.69
N PRO A 131 -1.07 -27.25 3.80
CA PRO A 131 -1.93 -27.85 4.83
C PRO A 131 -2.16 -29.35 4.63
N GLN A 132 -2.11 -29.85 3.39
CA GLN A 132 -2.21 -31.28 3.09
C GLN A 132 -0.98 -32.09 3.54
N PHE A 133 0.17 -31.44 3.76
CA PHE A 133 1.41 -32.05 4.24
C PHE A 133 1.76 -31.66 5.67
N ASP A 134 0.82 -31.02 6.37
CA ASP A 134 1.00 -30.76 7.79
C ASP A 134 0.62 -32.00 8.62
N ASP A 135 1.47 -32.33 9.59
CA ASP A 135 1.25 -33.48 10.47
C ASP A 135 0.36 -33.08 11.65
N ASP A 136 0.42 -31.79 12.04
CA ASP A 136 -0.25 -31.25 13.21
C ASP A 136 -1.53 -30.48 12.80
N LYS A 137 -2.42 -31.17 12.06
CA LYS A 137 -3.64 -30.58 11.43
C LYS A 137 -4.63 -29.98 12.42
N ASP A 138 -4.74 -30.57 13.60
CA ASP A 138 -5.66 -30.07 14.65
C ASP A 138 -5.19 -28.72 15.20
N GLN A 139 -3.88 -28.56 15.43
CA GLN A 139 -3.30 -27.27 15.80
C GLN A 139 -3.55 -26.22 14.72
N ARG A 140 -3.29 -26.58 13.46
CA ARG A 140 -3.50 -25.67 12.33
C ARG A 140 -4.96 -25.22 12.19
N THR A 141 -5.90 -26.15 12.38
CA THR A 141 -7.34 -25.87 12.33
C THR A 141 -7.77 -24.97 13.50
N MET A 142 -7.29 -25.25 14.72
CA MET A 142 -7.52 -24.41 15.89
C MET A 142 -6.99 -22.99 15.67
N GLU A 143 -5.75 -22.84 15.19
CA GLU A 143 -5.14 -21.54 14.92
C GLU A 143 -5.96 -20.71 13.92
N LEU A 144 -6.44 -21.34 12.84
CA LEU A 144 -7.31 -20.67 11.87
C LEU A 144 -8.66 -20.28 12.46
N ALA A 145 -9.28 -21.14 13.27
CA ALA A 145 -10.54 -20.82 13.94
C ALA A 145 -10.39 -19.59 14.86
N ASP A 146 -9.29 -19.52 15.63
CA ASP A 146 -8.98 -18.34 16.45
C ASP A 146 -8.81 -17.08 15.59
N LYS A 147 -8.13 -17.20 14.44
CA LYS A 147 -7.94 -16.07 13.52
C LYS A 147 -9.26 -15.66 12.85
N GLN A 148 -10.19 -16.57 12.59
CA GLN A 148 -11.50 -16.24 12.06
C GLN A 148 -12.37 -15.44 13.04
N GLU A 149 -12.22 -15.67 14.35
CA GLU A 149 -12.85 -14.86 15.38
C GLU A 149 -12.15 -13.50 15.53
N LEU A 150 -10.81 -13.50 15.65
CA LEU A 150 -10.02 -12.29 15.88
C LEU A 150 -10.08 -11.31 14.69
N TYR A 151 -10.03 -11.83 13.46
CA TYR A 151 -10.14 -11.05 12.22
C TYR A 151 -11.57 -11.16 11.67
N ALA A 152 -12.56 -10.87 12.52
CA ALA A 152 -13.95 -10.78 12.09
C ALA A 152 -14.13 -9.63 11.08
N ILE A 153 -14.76 -9.93 9.95
CA ILE A 153 -15.02 -8.95 8.89
C ILE A 153 -16.13 -7.99 9.33
N GLY A 154 -15.88 -6.70 9.12
CA GLY A 154 -16.82 -5.61 9.33
C GLY A 154 -16.78 -4.61 8.18
N PHE A 155 -17.72 -3.67 8.20
CA PHE A 155 -17.87 -2.63 7.17
C PHE A 155 -18.18 -1.30 7.85
N LYS A 156 -17.53 -0.22 7.41
CA LYS A 156 -17.79 1.14 7.94
C LYS A 156 -19.02 1.81 7.31
N GLY A 157 -19.72 1.12 6.41
CA GLY A 157 -20.94 1.56 5.78
C GLY A 157 -21.42 0.56 4.73
N ARG A 158 -22.69 0.67 4.30
CA ARG A 158 -23.22 -0.21 3.25
C ARG A 158 -22.45 0.00 1.95
N GLY A 159 -21.94 -1.09 1.38
CA GLY A 159 -21.19 -1.07 0.13
C GLY A 159 -19.75 -0.55 0.24
N MET A 160 -19.23 -0.31 1.46
CA MET A 160 -17.83 0.04 1.70
C MET A 160 -16.94 -1.22 1.65
N PRO A 161 -15.61 -1.08 1.47
CA PRO A 161 -14.67 -2.21 1.52
C PRO A 161 -14.76 -3.00 2.82
N ALA A 162 -14.43 -4.29 2.75
CA ALA A 162 -14.27 -5.14 3.92
C ALA A 162 -13.09 -4.67 4.76
N GLN A 163 -13.28 -4.62 6.07
CA GLN A 163 -12.29 -4.19 7.06
C GLN A 163 -12.38 -5.06 8.29
N VAL A 164 -11.43 -4.92 9.22
CA VAL A 164 -11.56 -5.63 10.50
C VAL A 164 -12.61 -4.94 11.38
N LYS A 165 -13.46 -5.74 12.04
CA LYS A 165 -14.50 -5.21 12.94
C LYS A 165 -13.90 -4.50 14.16
N GLN A 166 -12.85 -5.09 14.73
CA GLN A 166 -12.07 -4.55 15.83
C GLN A 166 -10.60 -4.84 15.55
N ILE A 167 -9.73 -3.84 15.73
CA ILE A 167 -8.29 -4.01 15.51
C ILE A 167 -7.74 -5.09 16.47
N PRO A 168 -7.08 -6.14 15.95
CA PRO A 168 -6.34 -7.08 16.79
C PRO A 168 -5.14 -6.37 17.44
N ASP A 169 -4.84 -6.68 18.71
CA ASP A 169 -3.67 -6.12 19.41
C ASP A 169 -2.35 -6.35 18.65
N ASP A 170 -2.31 -7.45 17.91
CA ASP A 170 -1.25 -7.88 16.99
C ASP A 170 -0.93 -6.91 15.87
N GLU A 171 -1.90 -6.10 15.45
CA GLU A 171 -1.78 -5.19 14.32
C GLU A 171 -1.34 -3.79 14.76
N GLN A 172 -1.36 -3.48 16.06
CA GLN A 172 -1.06 -2.14 16.58
C GLN A 172 0.39 -1.73 16.28
N PHE A 173 0.62 -0.42 16.10
CA PHE A 173 1.97 0.12 15.94
C PHE A 173 2.82 -0.11 17.20
N SER A 174 4.07 -0.55 17.03
CA SER A 174 5.07 -0.52 18.09
C SER A 174 5.61 0.91 18.36
N PHE A 175 5.25 1.88 17.52
CA PHE A 175 5.72 3.28 17.58
C PHE A 175 4.59 4.32 17.47
N ASP A 176 3.47 4.09 18.17
CA ASP A 176 2.25 4.92 18.13
C ASP A 176 2.49 6.45 18.26
N TYR A 177 3.57 6.87 18.93
CA TYR A 177 3.97 8.29 19.03
C TYR A 177 4.24 8.98 17.68
N LYS A 178 4.68 8.24 16.64
CA LYS A 178 4.91 8.81 15.30
C LYS A 178 3.62 9.28 14.64
N TRP A 179 2.49 8.80 15.11
CA TRP A 179 1.13 9.09 14.63
C TRP A 179 0.39 10.13 15.46
N ASN A 180 1.05 10.79 16.41
CA ASN A 180 0.46 11.96 17.06
C ASN A 180 0.53 13.18 16.13
N ILE A 181 -0.34 13.20 15.11
CA ILE A 181 -0.44 14.23 14.07
C ILE A 181 -0.58 15.62 14.70
N ALA A 182 -1.40 15.74 15.76
CA ALA A 182 -1.60 16.99 16.48
C ALA A 182 -0.29 17.52 17.08
N THR A 183 0.47 16.69 17.81
CA THR A 183 1.76 17.08 18.37
C THR A 183 2.80 17.37 17.29
N ARG A 184 2.87 16.56 16.23
CA ARG A 184 3.78 16.80 15.10
C ARG A 184 3.48 18.12 14.40
N LYS A 185 2.20 18.43 14.18
CA LYS A 185 1.74 19.71 13.61
C LYS A 185 2.19 20.89 14.46
N ILE A 186 1.89 20.87 15.77
CA ILE A 186 2.29 21.95 16.69
C ILE A 186 3.81 22.14 16.66
N LYS A 187 4.58 21.05 16.71
CA LYS A 187 6.05 21.09 16.67
C LYS A 187 6.57 21.68 15.35
N MET A 188 6.03 21.26 14.20
CA MET A 188 6.44 21.77 12.89
C MET A 188 6.13 23.26 12.73
N ILE A 189 4.93 23.70 13.15
CA ILE A 189 4.54 25.12 13.10
C ILE A 189 5.47 25.95 13.99
N ALA A 190 5.71 25.52 15.23
CA ALA A 190 6.62 26.22 16.14
C ALA A 190 8.05 26.31 15.58
N GLN A 191 8.57 25.21 15.02
CA GLN A 191 9.91 25.15 14.42
C GLN A 191 10.04 26.00 13.15
N SER A 192 8.96 26.13 12.38
CA SER A 192 8.95 26.94 11.16
C SER A 192 9.04 28.46 11.42
N LYS A 193 8.73 28.91 12.64
CA LYS A 193 8.66 30.34 13.03
C LYS A 193 7.63 31.17 12.24
N ILE A 194 6.63 30.52 11.63
CA ILE A 194 5.57 31.14 10.79
C ILE A 194 4.37 31.65 11.62
N ILE A 195 4.56 31.99 12.91
CA ILE A 195 3.47 32.31 13.84
C ILE A 195 2.58 33.48 13.33
N SER A 196 3.12 34.37 12.49
CA SER A 196 2.39 35.50 11.89
C SER A 196 1.41 35.15 10.75
N LEU A 197 1.37 33.90 10.24
CA LEU A 197 0.52 33.50 9.11
C LEU A 197 -0.67 32.60 9.49
N VAL A 198 -1.12 32.62 10.75
CA VAL A 198 -2.12 31.68 11.28
C VAL A 198 -3.59 32.09 11.13
N SER A 199 -3.90 33.19 10.45
CA SER A 199 -5.29 33.60 10.20
C SER A 199 -5.44 34.46 8.94
N GLY A 200 -6.67 34.54 8.41
CA GLY A 200 -7.00 35.34 7.23
C GLY A 200 -6.77 34.62 5.90
N THR A 201 -6.86 35.38 4.81
CA THR A 201 -6.71 34.92 3.42
C THR A 201 -5.38 35.39 2.81
N TRP A 202 -5.01 34.83 1.66
CA TRP A 202 -3.83 35.26 0.91
C TRP A 202 -4.06 36.59 0.20
N GLU A 203 -3.09 37.50 0.28
CA GLU A 203 -3.19 38.84 -0.35
C GLU A 203 -2.67 38.83 -1.80
N SER A 204 -1.74 37.93 -2.12
CA SER A 204 -1.18 37.71 -3.45
C SER A 204 -0.60 36.30 -3.54
N LEU A 205 -0.38 35.82 -4.77
CA LEU A 205 0.30 34.54 -4.96
C LEU A 205 1.75 34.57 -4.44
N ALA A 206 2.40 35.74 -4.48
CA ALA A 206 3.72 35.94 -3.89
C ALA A 206 3.68 35.83 -2.35
N HIS A 207 2.65 36.38 -1.69
CA HIS A 207 2.48 36.25 -0.24
C HIS A 207 2.30 34.79 0.17
N LEU A 208 1.61 33.95 -0.62
CA LEU A 208 1.47 32.52 -0.32
C LEU A 208 2.83 31.86 -0.11
N LYS A 209 3.87 32.24 -0.87
CA LYS A 209 5.21 31.64 -0.75
C LYS A 209 5.92 31.95 0.58
N ASN A 210 5.45 32.91 1.36
CA ASN A 210 6.05 33.26 2.65
C ASN A 210 5.87 32.17 3.73
N VAL A 211 5.03 31.16 3.48
CA VAL A 211 4.90 29.98 4.36
C VAL A 211 6.03 28.96 4.20
N TYR A 212 6.86 29.09 3.17
CA TYR A 212 7.93 28.12 2.97
C TYR A 212 9.18 28.50 3.76
N THR A 213 9.84 27.48 4.30
CA THR A 213 11.07 27.59 5.08
C THR A 213 12.11 26.61 4.53
N SER A 214 13.39 26.91 4.70
CA SER A 214 14.49 26.09 4.16
C SER A 214 14.55 24.67 4.73
N GLU A 215 14.05 24.47 5.96
CA GLU A 215 14.25 23.22 6.71
C GLU A 215 12.96 22.39 6.83
N ILE A 216 11.87 23.00 7.30
CA ILE A 216 10.66 22.26 7.72
C ILE A 216 9.62 22.22 6.61
N LEU A 217 9.21 23.37 6.08
CA LEU A 217 8.20 23.47 5.02
C LEU A 217 8.87 23.95 3.74
N LYS A 218 9.69 23.10 3.12
CA LYS A 218 10.42 23.45 1.90
C LYS A 218 9.44 23.84 0.78
N GLU A 219 9.82 24.84 -0.02
CA GLU A 219 9.03 25.20 -1.20
C GLU A 219 8.97 23.99 -2.15
N PRO A 220 7.76 23.48 -2.47
CA PRO A 220 7.63 22.33 -3.36
C PRO A 220 8.00 22.73 -4.79
N THR A 221 8.49 21.78 -5.57
CA THR A 221 8.87 22.03 -6.98
C THR A 221 7.71 22.55 -7.81
N SER A 222 6.48 22.18 -7.47
CA SER A 222 5.24 22.65 -8.10
C SER A 222 4.98 24.15 -7.96
N ALA A 223 5.45 24.81 -6.90
CA ALA A 223 5.17 26.22 -6.61
C ALA A 223 5.75 27.20 -7.67
N THR A 224 6.68 26.73 -8.50
CA THR A 224 7.28 27.50 -9.60
C THR A 224 6.80 27.03 -10.98
N ARG A 225 5.99 25.96 -11.04
CA ARG A 225 5.63 25.25 -12.28
C ARG A 225 4.13 25.13 -12.51
N TRP A 226 3.32 25.33 -11.48
CA TRP A 226 1.87 25.12 -11.49
C TRP A 226 1.13 25.79 -12.66
N SER A 227 1.59 26.96 -13.10
CA SER A 227 0.97 27.71 -14.18
C SER A 227 1.32 27.18 -15.58
N ASN A 228 2.35 26.34 -15.70
CA ASN A 228 2.88 25.83 -16.96
C ASN A 228 2.09 24.60 -17.45
N ASP A 229 1.67 24.63 -18.72
CA ASP A 229 0.87 23.57 -19.35
C ASP A 229 1.63 22.25 -19.54
N ILE A 230 2.95 22.29 -19.75
CA ILE A 230 3.80 21.07 -19.77
C ILE A 230 3.80 20.41 -18.40
N TYR A 231 3.89 21.18 -17.31
CA TYR A 231 3.86 20.61 -15.96
C TYR A 231 2.46 20.06 -15.63
N PHE A 232 1.40 20.74 -16.03
CA PHE A 232 0.02 20.24 -15.88
C PHE A 232 -0.20 18.90 -16.58
N GLY A 233 0.39 18.71 -17.78
CA GLY A 233 0.41 17.42 -18.46
C GLY A 233 1.28 16.38 -17.76
N LEU A 234 2.48 16.77 -17.30
CA LEU A 234 3.40 15.88 -16.59
C LEU A 234 2.75 15.25 -15.36
N GLN A 235 1.93 15.99 -14.61
CA GLN A 235 1.20 15.49 -13.43
C GLN A 235 0.39 14.22 -13.71
N ARG A 236 -0.11 14.02 -14.93
CA ARG A 236 -0.91 12.84 -15.32
C ARG A 236 -0.07 11.57 -15.49
N THR A 237 1.25 11.71 -15.52
CA THR A 237 2.18 10.64 -15.93
C THR A 237 3.33 10.41 -14.96
N ALA A 238 3.61 11.38 -14.09
CA ALA A 238 4.77 11.35 -13.21
C ALA A 238 4.45 11.76 -11.76
N ASN A 239 3.19 12.06 -11.38
CA ASN A 239 2.87 12.47 -10.00
C ASN A 239 1.66 11.67 -9.45
N MET A 240 0.79 12.33 -8.69
CA MET A 240 -0.22 11.75 -7.80
C MET A 240 -1.17 10.74 -8.44
N ASN A 241 -1.71 11.05 -9.63
CA ASN A 241 -2.76 10.26 -10.26
C ASN A 241 -2.31 9.75 -11.63
N HIS A 242 -1.45 8.74 -11.58
CA HIS A 242 -0.72 8.22 -12.72
C HIS A 242 -1.48 7.14 -13.50
N SER A 243 -2.74 6.84 -13.21
CA SER A 243 -3.49 5.71 -13.78
C SER A 243 -4.79 6.08 -14.50
N VAL A 244 -5.13 7.37 -14.64
CA VAL A 244 -6.39 7.78 -15.28
C VAL A 244 -6.24 8.11 -16.76
N ILE A 245 -5.11 8.72 -17.15
CA ILE A 245 -4.88 9.12 -18.54
C ILE A 245 -4.88 7.90 -19.49
N LYS A 246 -5.58 8.04 -20.61
CA LYS A 246 -5.67 7.01 -21.65
C LYS A 246 -5.49 7.60 -23.03
N LEU A 247 -5.05 6.75 -23.97
CA LEU A 247 -4.99 7.09 -25.38
C LEU A 247 -6.40 7.40 -25.92
N CYS A 248 -6.54 8.51 -26.63
CA CYS A 248 -7.80 8.98 -27.19
C CYS A 248 -7.83 8.68 -28.69
N SER A 249 -8.61 7.68 -29.10
CA SER A 249 -8.83 7.32 -30.51
C SER A 249 -10.05 8.01 -31.14
N LYS A 250 -10.94 8.56 -30.30
CA LYS A 250 -12.12 9.35 -30.70
C LYS A 250 -12.46 10.33 -29.58
N ILE A 251 -12.76 11.58 -29.93
CA ILE A 251 -13.28 12.57 -28.97
C ILE A 251 -14.68 12.10 -28.51
N PRO A 252 -14.94 11.98 -27.20
CA PRO A 252 -16.25 11.58 -26.69
C PRO A 252 -17.36 12.53 -27.13
N GLU A 253 -18.55 12.00 -27.42
CA GLU A 253 -19.69 12.79 -27.92
C GLU A 253 -20.20 13.82 -26.91
N ASN A 254 -19.95 13.59 -25.63
CA ASN A 254 -20.29 14.51 -24.56
C ASN A 254 -19.21 15.57 -24.27
N LEU A 255 -18.10 15.57 -25.03
CA LEU A 255 -17.09 16.63 -25.01
C LEU A 255 -17.26 17.51 -26.26
N ALA A 256 -17.65 18.77 -26.09
CA ALA A 256 -17.97 19.68 -27.19
C ALA A 256 -16.74 20.26 -27.94
N ALA A 257 -15.56 19.66 -27.77
CA ALA A 257 -14.34 20.10 -28.43
C ALA A 257 -14.40 19.78 -29.93
N THR A 258 -14.38 20.80 -30.77
CA THR A 258 -14.42 20.65 -32.23
C THR A 258 -13.02 20.62 -32.84
N GLU A 259 -12.88 20.11 -34.06
CA GLU A 259 -11.59 20.14 -34.77
C GLU A 259 -11.06 21.57 -34.93
N ASP A 260 -11.94 22.54 -35.22
CA ASP A 260 -11.57 23.95 -35.33
C ASP A 260 -11.01 24.53 -34.02
N MET A 261 -11.58 24.13 -32.86
CA MET A 261 -11.06 24.53 -31.55
C MET A 261 -9.68 23.95 -31.28
N LEU A 262 -9.41 22.72 -31.72
CA LEU A 262 -8.16 22.02 -31.43
C LEU A 262 -7.04 22.38 -32.40
N LYS A 263 -7.37 22.71 -33.66
CA LYS A 263 -6.44 22.97 -34.75
C LYS A 263 -5.24 23.86 -34.39
N PRO A 264 -5.37 24.96 -33.61
CA PRO A 264 -4.23 25.80 -33.23
C PRO A 264 -3.16 25.07 -32.42
N PHE A 265 -3.51 23.98 -31.74
CA PHE A 265 -2.63 23.24 -30.82
C PHE A 265 -2.03 21.97 -31.42
N LEU A 266 -2.44 21.58 -32.63
CA LEU A 266 -2.03 20.33 -33.27
C LEU A 266 -0.77 20.47 -34.13
N GLU A 267 -0.04 21.59 -34.06
CA GLU A 267 1.22 21.80 -34.80
C GLU A 267 1.12 21.55 -36.33
N GLY A 268 -0.05 21.84 -36.92
CA GLY A 268 -0.31 21.62 -38.35
C GLY A 268 -0.75 20.20 -38.72
N TRP A 269 -0.84 19.28 -37.75
CA TRP A 269 -1.37 17.93 -37.95
C TRP A 269 -2.91 17.99 -38.05
N SER A 270 -3.47 17.24 -39.01
CA SER A 270 -4.91 16.97 -39.02
C SER A 270 -5.29 16.06 -37.85
N LEU A 271 -6.53 16.13 -37.39
CA LEU A 271 -7.00 15.29 -36.29
C LEU A 271 -6.83 13.79 -36.62
N LYS A 272 -7.02 13.41 -37.88
CA LYS A 272 -6.74 12.05 -38.38
C LYS A 272 -5.29 11.64 -38.16
N GLN A 273 -4.32 12.48 -38.54
CA GLN A 273 -2.89 12.17 -38.33
C GLN A 273 -2.53 12.09 -36.85
N VAL A 274 -3.16 12.91 -36.01
CA VAL A 274 -2.97 12.87 -34.54
C VAL A 274 -3.43 11.52 -33.98
N PHE A 275 -4.60 11.01 -34.41
CA PHE A 275 -5.07 9.67 -34.05
C PHE A 275 -4.15 8.57 -34.59
N ASP A 276 -3.83 8.60 -35.88
CA ASP A 276 -2.99 7.60 -36.56
C ASP A 276 -1.57 7.51 -35.95
N THR A 277 -1.12 8.56 -35.27
CA THR A 277 0.19 8.61 -34.61
C THR A 277 0.13 8.57 -33.08
N ASN A 278 -1.03 8.27 -32.49
CA ASN A 278 -1.23 8.10 -31.05
C ASN A 278 -0.79 9.33 -30.22
N ARG A 279 -1.13 10.53 -30.69
CA ARG A 279 -0.72 11.80 -30.06
C ARG A 279 -1.80 12.48 -29.24
N LEU A 280 -3.05 11.98 -29.27
CA LEU A 280 -4.15 12.53 -28.45
C LEU A 280 -4.43 11.63 -27.26
N PHE A 281 -4.58 12.23 -26.09
CA PHE A 281 -4.89 11.56 -24.83
C PHE A 281 -6.06 12.25 -24.15
N ILE A 282 -6.74 11.52 -23.26
CA ILE A 282 -7.88 12.01 -22.51
C ILE A 282 -7.82 11.57 -21.05
N VAL A 283 -8.29 12.47 -20.19
CA VAL A 283 -8.67 12.17 -18.80
C VAL A 283 -10.15 12.49 -18.65
N ASP A 284 -10.91 11.58 -18.06
CA ASP A 284 -12.36 11.70 -17.88
C ASP A 284 -12.75 11.34 -16.44
N TYR A 285 -13.27 12.32 -15.71
CA TYR A 285 -13.70 12.19 -14.32
C TYR A 285 -15.22 12.01 -14.19
N LYS A 286 -15.85 11.34 -15.15
CA LYS A 286 -17.28 11.00 -15.11
C LYS A 286 -17.75 10.38 -13.79
N ILE A 287 -16.91 9.60 -13.10
CA ILE A 287 -17.25 8.97 -11.81
C ILE A 287 -17.63 9.99 -10.72
N LEU A 288 -17.19 11.24 -10.85
CA LEU A 288 -17.50 12.34 -9.94
C LEU A 288 -18.86 13.00 -10.22
N GLU A 289 -19.56 12.63 -11.30
CA GLU A 289 -20.85 13.24 -11.64
C GLU A 289 -21.86 13.02 -10.52
N GLY A 290 -22.48 14.11 -10.04
CA GLY A 290 -23.44 14.08 -8.95
C GLY A 290 -22.86 13.65 -7.60
N LEU A 291 -21.54 13.78 -7.39
CA LEU A 291 -20.93 13.46 -6.10
C LEU A 291 -21.33 14.52 -5.05
N PRO A 292 -21.72 14.11 -3.82
CA PRO A 292 -22.02 15.07 -2.77
C PRO A 292 -20.75 15.76 -2.26
N CYS A 293 -20.92 17.00 -1.79
CA CYS A 293 -19.86 17.75 -1.11
C CYS A 293 -20.13 17.90 0.38
N LYS A 294 -19.16 18.43 1.12
CA LYS A 294 -19.25 18.63 2.57
C LYS A 294 -20.38 19.57 3.01
N SER A 295 -20.78 20.49 2.14
CA SER A 295 -21.96 21.34 2.31
C SER A 295 -22.35 21.97 0.96
N ASP A 296 -23.53 22.58 0.89
CA ASP A 296 -24.05 23.25 -0.32
C ASP A 296 -23.23 24.47 -0.75
N LYS A 297 -22.25 24.90 0.05
CA LYS A 297 -21.30 25.97 -0.28
C LYS A 297 -20.15 25.51 -1.17
N PHE A 298 -19.93 24.21 -1.26
CA PHE A 298 -18.83 23.61 -2.02
C PHE A 298 -19.39 22.76 -3.16
N MET A 299 -18.58 22.60 -4.19
CA MET A 299 -18.89 21.73 -5.31
C MET A 299 -17.63 21.03 -5.81
N VAL A 300 -17.82 19.94 -6.55
CA VAL A 300 -16.76 19.27 -7.30
C VAL A 300 -17.22 19.14 -8.74
N CYS A 301 -16.28 19.34 -9.66
CA CYS A 301 -16.54 19.16 -11.08
C CYS A 301 -16.42 17.67 -11.47
N ALA A 302 -16.98 17.31 -12.63
CA ALA A 302 -16.76 16.00 -13.27
C ALA A 302 -16.15 16.24 -14.67
N PRO A 303 -14.92 16.76 -14.73
CA PRO A 303 -14.38 17.32 -15.96
C PRO A 303 -13.83 16.26 -16.91
N MET A 304 -13.67 16.66 -18.17
CA MET A 304 -12.89 15.96 -19.17
C MET A 304 -11.81 16.90 -19.72
N ALA A 305 -10.63 16.36 -20.01
CA ALA A 305 -9.55 17.12 -20.64
C ALA A 305 -8.87 16.32 -21.74
N LEU A 306 -8.60 16.99 -22.87
CA LEU A 306 -7.77 16.47 -23.95
C LEU A 306 -6.35 16.98 -23.80
N PHE A 307 -5.41 16.10 -24.08
CA PHE A 307 -3.98 16.39 -24.06
C PHE A 307 -3.35 15.97 -25.39
N PHE A 308 -2.40 16.77 -25.86
CA PHE A 308 -1.62 16.51 -27.07
C PHE A 308 -0.16 16.23 -26.72
N LEU A 309 0.41 15.19 -27.32
CA LEU A 309 1.85 14.94 -27.29
C LEU A 309 2.50 15.70 -28.45
N ASN A 310 3.14 16.81 -28.11
CA ASN A 310 3.68 17.76 -29.06
C ASN A 310 4.96 17.25 -29.76
N GLY A 311 5.50 18.02 -30.71
CA GLY A 311 6.71 17.67 -31.46
C GLY A 311 7.94 17.45 -30.56
N GLU A 312 8.01 18.18 -29.46
CA GLU A 312 9.06 18.11 -28.42
C GLU A 312 8.88 16.98 -27.41
N GLN A 313 7.86 16.13 -27.57
CA GLN A 313 7.51 15.03 -26.65
C GLN A 313 6.99 15.50 -25.27
N HIS A 314 6.50 16.73 -25.18
CA HIS A 314 5.76 17.22 -24.03
C HIS A 314 4.27 16.91 -24.18
N LEU A 315 3.67 16.39 -23.11
CA LEU A 315 2.22 16.27 -23.00
C LEU A 315 1.65 17.61 -22.51
N VAL A 316 0.75 18.21 -23.29
CA VAL A 316 0.14 19.51 -22.95
C VAL A 316 -1.38 19.45 -23.03
N PRO A 317 -2.13 20.10 -22.12
CA PRO A 317 -3.58 20.24 -22.22
C PRO A 317 -3.95 21.12 -23.42
N ILE A 318 -4.97 20.71 -24.19
CA ILE A 318 -5.47 21.47 -25.35
C ILE A 318 -6.95 21.83 -25.24
N ALA A 319 -7.70 21.16 -24.37
CA ALA A 319 -9.10 21.46 -24.09
C ALA A 319 -9.51 20.92 -22.72
N ILE A 320 -10.33 21.69 -21.98
CA ILE A 320 -10.95 21.28 -20.71
C ILE A 320 -12.44 21.63 -20.74
N GLN A 321 -13.30 20.66 -20.42
CA GLN A 321 -14.73 20.88 -20.17
C GLN A 321 -15.02 20.48 -18.73
N LEU A 322 -15.60 21.37 -17.92
CA LEU A 322 -15.65 21.18 -16.46
C LEU A 322 -16.79 20.27 -15.99
N LYS A 323 -17.85 20.11 -16.79
CA LYS A 323 -18.94 19.17 -16.54
C LYS A 323 -19.09 18.17 -17.69
N GLN A 324 -19.76 17.06 -17.43
CA GLN A 324 -19.94 15.97 -18.41
C GLN A 324 -20.83 16.32 -19.61
N LYS A 325 -21.77 17.25 -19.46
CA LYS A 325 -22.77 17.57 -20.50
C LYS A 325 -22.46 18.93 -21.15
N PRO A 326 -22.37 19.02 -22.48
CA PRO A 326 -22.26 20.29 -23.17
C PRO A 326 -23.43 21.22 -22.84
N ALA A 327 -23.15 22.49 -22.56
CA ALA A 327 -24.14 23.52 -22.29
C ALA A 327 -23.53 24.91 -22.49
N GLU A 328 -24.37 25.95 -22.64
CA GLU A 328 -23.90 27.34 -22.71
C GLU A 328 -23.10 27.75 -21.47
N ASP A 329 -23.49 27.25 -20.28
CA ASP A 329 -22.81 27.48 -19.00
C ASP A 329 -21.71 26.45 -18.68
N ASN A 330 -21.30 25.66 -19.67
CA ASN A 330 -20.23 24.67 -19.59
C ASN A 330 -19.43 24.64 -20.90
N PRO A 331 -18.71 25.73 -21.23
CA PRO A 331 -17.92 25.81 -22.45
C PRO A 331 -16.70 24.89 -22.40
N VAL A 332 -16.09 24.68 -23.57
CA VAL A 332 -14.76 24.10 -23.68
C VAL A 332 -13.72 25.21 -23.52
N PHE A 333 -12.98 25.16 -22.43
CA PHE A 333 -11.85 26.05 -22.14
C PHE A 333 -10.62 25.60 -22.93
N LEU A 334 -9.88 26.56 -23.47
CA LEU A 334 -8.71 26.36 -24.33
C LEU A 334 -7.50 27.15 -23.81
N PRO A 335 -6.26 26.74 -24.11
CA PRO A 335 -5.06 27.51 -23.75
C PRO A 335 -5.01 28.95 -24.31
N THR A 336 -5.80 29.26 -25.34
CA THR A 336 -5.94 30.61 -25.92
C THR A 336 -6.93 31.51 -25.20
N ASP A 337 -7.69 30.97 -24.24
CA ASP A 337 -8.61 31.77 -23.42
C ASP A 337 -7.81 32.70 -22.48
N PRO A 338 -8.44 33.74 -21.90
CA PRO A 338 -7.74 34.67 -21.00
C PRO A 338 -6.98 33.94 -19.89
N LEU A 339 -5.76 34.39 -19.59
CA LEU A 339 -4.78 33.70 -18.73
C LEU A 339 -5.38 33.13 -17.44
N TRP A 340 -6.07 33.96 -16.66
CA TRP A 340 -6.64 33.56 -15.37
C TRP A 340 -7.90 32.69 -15.51
N THR A 341 -8.62 32.82 -16.63
CA THR A 341 -9.78 31.98 -16.96
C THR A 341 -9.31 30.56 -17.28
N TRP A 342 -8.27 30.42 -18.11
CA TRP A 342 -7.63 29.12 -18.38
C TRP A 342 -7.04 28.52 -17.09
N MET A 343 -6.40 29.35 -16.26
CA MET A 343 -5.85 28.91 -14.98
C MET A 343 -6.93 28.37 -14.04
N MET A 344 -8.05 29.08 -13.90
CA MET A 344 -9.18 28.66 -13.07
C MET A 344 -9.76 27.33 -13.57
N ALA A 345 -9.89 27.13 -14.89
CA ALA A 345 -10.33 25.86 -15.47
C ALA A 345 -9.37 24.70 -15.11
N LYS A 346 -8.05 24.91 -15.23
CA LYS A 346 -7.05 23.91 -14.79
C LYS A 346 -7.12 23.62 -13.29
N MET A 347 -7.34 24.62 -12.45
CA MET A 347 -7.48 24.45 -11.00
C MET A 347 -8.73 23.61 -10.65
N TRP A 348 -9.87 23.88 -11.28
CA TRP A 348 -11.08 23.06 -11.09
C TRP A 348 -10.93 21.64 -11.63
N PHE A 349 -10.15 21.45 -12.70
CA PHE A 349 -9.75 20.12 -13.15
C PHE A 349 -8.91 19.39 -12.10
N ASN A 350 -7.87 20.04 -11.57
CA ASN A 350 -7.02 19.44 -10.54
C ASN A 350 -7.77 19.26 -9.20
N ASN A 351 -8.83 20.01 -8.92
CA ASN A 351 -9.70 19.76 -7.76
C ASN A 351 -10.51 18.46 -7.89
N ALA A 352 -11.04 18.19 -9.08
CA ALA A 352 -11.65 16.90 -9.39
C ALA A 352 -10.61 15.77 -9.31
N ASP A 353 -9.41 16.00 -9.84
CA ASP A 353 -8.32 15.04 -9.78
C ASP A 353 -7.88 14.75 -8.35
N ALA A 354 -7.75 15.76 -7.50
CA ALA A 354 -7.47 15.61 -6.06
C ALA A 354 -8.55 14.80 -5.35
N SER A 355 -9.81 14.99 -5.73
CA SER A 355 -10.94 14.23 -5.19
C SER A 355 -10.86 12.76 -5.59
N TYR A 356 -10.51 12.47 -6.84
CA TYR A 356 -10.29 11.11 -7.33
C TYR A 356 -9.07 10.46 -6.68
N HIS A 357 -7.94 11.17 -6.63
CA HIS A 357 -6.69 10.68 -6.07
C HIS A 357 -6.85 10.24 -4.61
N GLN A 358 -7.28 11.16 -3.74
CA GLN A 358 -7.36 10.88 -2.30
C GLN A 358 -8.37 9.79 -1.99
N SER A 359 -9.50 9.78 -2.70
CA SER A 359 -10.56 8.82 -2.44
C SER A 359 -10.26 7.45 -3.04
N LEU A 360 -9.77 7.39 -4.28
CA LEU A 360 -9.66 6.14 -5.04
C LEU A 360 -8.23 5.64 -5.13
N THR A 361 -7.33 6.32 -5.84
CA THR A 361 -5.98 5.76 -6.06
C THR A 361 -5.19 5.60 -4.78
N HIS A 362 -5.41 6.49 -3.79
CA HIS A 362 -4.84 6.42 -2.47
C HIS A 362 -5.72 5.58 -1.52
N LEU A 363 -6.73 6.17 -0.88
CA LEU A 363 -7.44 5.48 0.21
C LEU A 363 -8.21 4.22 -0.25
N GLY A 364 -8.98 4.31 -1.33
CA GLY A 364 -9.87 3.23 -1.76
C GLY A 364 -9.12 2.00 -2.26
N PHE A 365 -8.25 2.18 -3.26
CA PHE A 365 -7.64 1.09 -4.04
C PHE A 365 -6.37 0.52 -3.42
N THR A 366 -5.68 1.26 -2.54
CA THR A 366 -4.54 0.72 -1.79
C THR A 366 -4.96 0.36 -0.37
N HIS A 367 -5.27 1.35 0.48
CA HIS A 367 -5.52 1.13 1.90
C HIS A 367 -6.70 0.20 2.17
N LEU A 368 -7.92 0.61 1.83
CA LEU A 368 -9.14 -0.06 2.30
C LEU A 368 -9.38 -1.39 1.56
N LEU A 369 -9.11 -1.43 0.26
CA LEU A 369 -9.22 -2.65 -0.53
C LEU A 369 -8.23 -3.72 -0.04
N MET A 370 -6.96 -3.35 0.23
CA MET A 370 -5.97 -4.31 0.71
C MET A 370 -6.19 -4.69 2.18
N GLU A 371 -6.82 -3.86 3.02
CA GLU A 371 -7.20 -4.28 4.36
C GLU A 371 -8.14 -5.48 4.34
N GLY A 372 -9.15 -5.48 3.48
CA GLY A 372 -10.03 -6.63 3.28
C GLY A 372 -9.23 -7.88 2.89
N VAL A 373 -8.26 -7.74 1.97
CA VAL A 373 -7.36 -8.83 1.57
C VAL A 373 -6.53 -9.34 2.75
N VAL A 374 -5.98 -8.45 3.57
CA VAL A 374 -5.21 -8.80 4.79
C VAL A 374 -6.09 -9.60 5.74
N VAL A 375 -7.29 -9.11 6.03
CA VAL A 375 -8.27 -9.77 6.91
C VAL A 375 -8.59 -11.17 6.40
N VAL A 376 -8.98 -11.31 5.13
CA VAL A 376 -9.26 -12.62 4.52
C VAL A 376 -8.02 -13.53 4.49
N THR A 377 -6.82 -12.97 4.33
CA THR A 377 -5.58 -13.78 4.41
C THR A 377 -5.38 -14.35 5.82
N HIS A 378 -5.50 -13.53 6.87
CA HIS A 378 -5.35 -14.01 8.26
C HIS A 378 -6.40 -15.06 8.63
N ARG A 379 -7.61 -14.96 8.10
CA ARG A 379 -8.72 -15.89 8.37
C ARG A 379 -8.55 -17.27 7.72
N ASN A 380 -7.79 -17.37 6.64
CA ASN A 380 -7.77 -18.58 5.79
C ASN A 380 -6.38 -19.21 5.65
N ILE A 381 -5.30 -18.45 5.82
CA ILE A 381 -3.93 -18.91 5.57
C ILE A 381 -3.15 -18.99 6.88
N SER A 382 -2.70 -20.19 7.24
CA SER A 382 -1.93 -20.40 8.48
C SER A 382 -0.55 -19.71 8.44
N GLN A 383 0.01 -19.39 9.61
CA GLN A 383 1.34 -18.78 9.73
C GLN A 383 2.49 -19.72 9.28
N SER A 384 2.24 -21.04 9.25
CA SER A 384 3.14 -22.04 8.66
C SER A 384 3.02 -22.10 7.14
N HIS A 385 1.99 -21.51 6.54
CA HIS A 385 1.78 -21.56 5.10
C HIS A 385 2.83 -20.70 4.34
N PRO A 386 3.40 -21.18 3.22
CA PRO A 386 4.36 -20.39 2.43
C PRO A 386 3.79 -19.05 1.95
N LEU A 387 2.52 -18.97 1.55
CA LEU A 387 1.89 -17.70 1.16
C LEU A 387 1.79 -16.70 2.30
N PHE A 388 1.52 -17.13 3.54
CA PHE A 388 1.53 -16.20 4.68
C PHE A 388 2.92 -15.59 4.84
N LYS A 389 3.97 -16.41 4.77
CA LYS A 389 5.36 -15.96 4.92
C LYS A 389 5.79 -15.00 3.80
N LEU A 390 5.26 -15.21 2.60
CA LEU A 390 5.47 -14.33 1.45
C LEU A 390 4.78 -12.97 1.65
N LEU A 391 3.53 -12.96 2.13
CA LEU A 391 2.69 -11.77 2.18
C LEU A 391 2.83 -10.95 3.48
N ALA A 392 3.17 -11.58 4.61
CA ALA A 392 3.23 -10.92 5.91
C ALA A 392 4.11 -9.65 5.96
N PRO A 393 5.29 -9.58 5.31
CA PRO A 393 6.05 -8.31 5.22
C PRO A 393 5.28 -7.17 4.55
N HIS A 394 4.38 -7.49 3.63
CA HIS A 394 3.63 -6.52 2.82
C HIS A 394 2.31 -6.07 3.46
N TYR A 395 1.93 -6.69 4.58
CA TYR A 395 0.75 -6.35 5.36
C TYR A 395 1.05 -5.56 6.62
N LEU A 396 2.34 -5.49 6.99
CA LEU A 396 2.79 -4.89 8.24
C LEU A 396 2.21 -3.48 8.43
N TYR A 397 1.51 -3.27 9.54
CA TYR A 397 0.87 -2.02 9.97
C TYR A 397 -0.33 -1.53 9.15
N LEU A 398 -0.76 -2.24 8.10
CA LEU A 398 -1.85 -1.78 7.23
C LEU A 398 -3.17 -1.58 7.99
N ILE A 399 -3.57 -2.55 8.82
CA ILE A 399 -4.80 -2.43 9.62
C ILE A 399 -4.69 -1.28 10.63
N ALA A 400 -3.52 -1.13 11.28
CA ALA A 400 -3.28 -0.04 12.23
C ALA A 400 -3.38 1.33 11.57
N ILE A 401 -2.75 1.53 10.41
CA ILE A 401 -2.78 2.81 9.74
C ILE A 401 -4.20 3.16 9.28
N ASN A 402 -4.94 2.19 8.71
CA ASN A 402 -6.30 2.44 8.28
C ASN A 402 -7.22 2.80 9.44
N THR A 403 -7.08 2.10 10.57
CA THR A 403 -7.84 2.41 11.79
C THR A 403 -7.59 3.84 12.24
N ARG A 404 -6.31 4.24 12.36
CA ARG A 404 -5.93 5.61 12.76
C ARG A 404 -6.36 6.67 11.75
N GLY A 405 -6.17 6.41 10.47
CA GLY A 405 -6.56 7.32 9.38
C GLY A 405 -8.07 7.58 9.37
N LEU A 406 -8.88 6.53 9.52
CA LEU A 406 -10.34 6.67 9.60
C LEU A 406 -10.81 7.39 10.87
N GLU A 407 -10.15 7.18 12.01
CA GLU A 407 -10.49 7.85 13.26
C GLU A 407 -10.12 9.35 13.25
N LEU A 408 -8.94 9.70 12.73
CA LEU A 408 -8.36 11.04 12.89
C LEU A 408 -8.48 11.93 11.64
N LEU A 409 -8.37 11.36 10.44
CA LEU A 409 -8.33 12.10 9.18
C LEU A 409 -9.66 12.04 8.44
N VAL A 410 -10.27 10.85 8.38
CA VAL A 410 -11.48 10.55 7.61
C VAL A 410 -12.69 10.31 8.54
N SER A 411 -12.85 11.21 9.50
CA SER A 411 -13.96 11.25 10.46
C SER A 411 -14.71 12.58 10.38
N GLU A 412 -15.90 12.64 10.98
CA GLU A 412 -16.71 13.85 11.00
C GLU A 412 -15.95 15.02 11.64
N GLY A 413 -15.80 16.12 10.89
CA GLY A 413 -15.00 17.27 11.33
C GLY A 413 -13.48 17.02 11.35
N GLY A 414 -13.04 15.86 10.85
CA GLY A 414 -11.65 15.48 10.65
C GLY A 414 -10.95 16.30 9.57
N TRP A 415 -9.75 15.87 9.18
CA TRP A 415 -8.94 16.58 8.19
C TRP A 415 -9.63 16.68 6.83
N VAL A 416 -10.21 15.58 6.33
CA VAL A 416 -10.86 15.54 5.01
C VAL A 416 -12.02 16.56 4.91
N ASP A 417 -12.87 16.67 5.94
CA ASP A 417 -13.94 17.67 5.95
C ASP A 417 -13.43 19.11 5.96
N LYS A 418 -12.29 19.34 6.62
CA LYS A 418 -11.66 20.67 6.66
C LYS A 418 -11.03 21.04 5.32
N THR A 419 -10.33 20.12 4.68
CA THR A 419 -9.39 20.43 3.59
C THR A 419 -9.84 20.05 2.19
N MET A 420 -10.94 19.29 2.04
CA MET A 420 -11.46 18.88 0.73
C MET A 420 -12.86 19.45 0.45
N ASN A 421 -13.19 19.71 -0.82
CA ASN A 421 -14.55 20.12 -1.21
C ASN A 421 -15.58 19.02 -0.94
N ILE A 422 -15.19 17.77 -1.23
CA ILE A 422 -16.10 16.62 -1.15
C ILE A 422 -16.42 16.18 0.28
N GLY A 423 -15.52 16.47 1.24
CA GLY A 423 -15.58 15.95 2.61
C GLY A 423 -15.64 14.43 2.67
N ILE A 424 -15.85 13.89 3.88
CA ILE A 424 -15.95 12.43 4.07
C ILE A 424 -17.17 11.84 3.34
N LYS A 425 -18.25 12.62 3.21
CA LYS A 425 -19.49 12.22 2.54
C LYS A 425 -19.24 11.90 1.07
N GLY A 426 -18.59 12.81 0.34
CA GLY A 426 -18.24 12.59 -1.05
C GLY A 426 -17.13 11.56 -1.22
N MET A 427 -16.14 11.54 -0.32
CA MET A 427 -15.05 10.56 -0.36
C MET A 427 -15.57 9.11 -0.24
N PHE A 428 -16.41 8.82 0.74
CA PHE A 428 -16.96 7.46 0.90
C PHE A 428 -17.92 7.07 -0.23
N GLU A 429 -18.74 7.98 -0.72
CA GLU A 429 -19.57 7.71 -1.91
C GLU A 429 -18.71 7.43 -3.15
N LEU A 430 -17.60 8.16 -3.33
CA LEU A 430 -16.70 7.93 -4.43
C LEU A 430 -15.98 6.58 -4.31
N ILE A 431 -15.48 6.23 -3.12
CA ILE A 431 -14.91 4.91 -2.82
C ILE A 431 -15.90 3.81 -3.16
N ARG A 432 -17.16 3.94 -2.70
CA ARG A 432 -18.23 2.98 -3.00
C ARG A 432 -18.45 2.79 -4.50
N ARG A 433 -18.37 3.86 -5.30
CA ARG A 433 -18.44 3.77 -6.77
C ARG A 433 -17.21 3.03 -7.34
N GLY A 434 -16.01 3.50 -6.99
CA GLY A 434 -14.77 3.03 -7.60
C GLY A 434 -14.47 1.55 -7.31
N ILE A 435 -14.73 1.06 -6.10
CA ILE A 435 -14.46 -0.35 -5.76
C ILE A 435 -15.40 -1.34 -6.45
N ASN A 436 -16.50 -0.86 -7.05
CA ASN A 436 -17.38 -1.68 -7.90
C ASN A 436 -16.89 -1.74 -9.36
N GLU A 437 -15.88 -0.96 -9.72
CA GLU A 437 -15.25 -0.95 -11.04
C GLU A 437 -13.82 -1.53 -10.99
N TRP A 438 -13.18 -1.47 -9.82
CA TRP A 438 -11.82 -2.01 -9.63
C TRP A 438 -11.79 -3.53 -9.79
N ARG A 439 -10.79 -4.01 -10.53
CA ARG A 439 -10.59 -5.43 -10.84
C ARG A 439 -9.13 -5.82 -10.63
N MET A 440 -8.87 -6.97 -10.02
CA MET A 440 -7.52 -7.45 -9.74
C MET A 440 -6.75 -7.80 -11.02
N ASP A 441 -7.37 -8.55 -11.94
CA ASP A 441 -6.81 -8.95 -13.24
C ASP A 441 -6.54 -7.79 -14.22
N GLN A 442 -6.98 -6.58 -13.89
CA GLN A 442 -6.79 -5.39 -14.73
C GLN A 442 -6.07 -4.29 -13.97
N HIS A 443 -6.72 -3.72 -12.95
CA HIS A 443 -6.20 -2.57 -12.19
C HIS A 443 -5.11 -2.97 -11.19
N GLY A 444 -5.18 -4.17 -10.61
CA GLY A 444 -4.11 -4.74 -9.78
C GLY A 444 -2.93 -5.29 -10.59
N THR A 445 -3.10 -5.43 -11.92
CA THR A 445 -2.14 -6.03 -12.84
C THR A 445 -1.61 -4.95 -13.79
N LEU A 446 -0.55 -4.24 -13.39
CA LEU A 446 -0.07 -3.03 -14.09
C LEU A 446 0.06 -3.17 -15.63
N PRO A 447 0.61 -4.26 -16.19
CA PRO A 447 0.65 -4.42 -17.65
C PRO A 447 -0.74 -4.43 -18.31
N GLU A 448 -1.74 -5.03 -17.67
CA GLU A 448 -3.13 -5.09 -18.16
C GLU A 448 -3.83 -3.73 -18.03
N ASP A 449 -3.66 -3.01 -16.92
CA ASP A 449 -4.13 -1.63 -16.77
C ASP A 449 -3.57 -0.73 -17.88
N LEU A 450 -2.25 -0.74 -18.07
CA LEU A 450 -1.60 0.05 -19.12
C LEU A 450 -2.09 -0.36 -20.51
N ARG A 451 -2.31 -1.66 -20.77
CA ARG A 451 -2.83 -2.13 -22.06
C ARG A 451 -4.26 -1.64 -22.29
N ALA A 452 -5.13 -1.74 -21.29
CA ALA A 452 -6.51 -1.28 -21.37
C ALA A 452 -6.62 0.22 -21.66
N ARG A 453 -5.65 1.01 -21.18
CA ARG A 453 -5.57 2.46 -21.45
C ARG A 453 -4.81 2.82 -22.74
N GLY A 454 -4.24 1.85 -23.44
CA GLY A 454 -3.43 2.07 -24.64
C GLY A 454 -2.02 2.63 -24.37
N MET A 455 -1.52 2.46 -23.14
CA MET A 455 -0.32 3.11 -22.61
C MET A 455 0.88 2.16 -22.40
N LEU A 456 0.72 0.85 -22.62
CA LEU A 456 1.75 -0.15 -22.33
C LEU A 456 3.02 0.03 -23.18
N SER A 457 2.88 0.39 -24.45
CA SER A 457 4.02 0.53 -25.36
C SER A 457 4.87 1.75 -24.98
N PRO A 458 6.20 1.61 -24.82
CA PRO A 458 7.08 2.74 -24.53
C PRO A 458 7.11 3.80 -25.66
N LYS A 459 6.65 3.45 -26.87
CA LYS A 459 6.51 4.37 -28.00
C LYS A 459 5.31 5.32 -27.85
N VAL A 460 4.29 4.92 -27.10
CA VAL A 460 3.15 5.78 -26.79
C VAL A 460 3.51 6.58 -25.55
N LEU A 461 3.49 7.91 -25.63
CA LEU A 461 3.83 8.81 -24.52
C LEU A 461 5.18 8.47 -23.84
N PRO A 462 6.33 8.74 -24.49
CA PRO A 462 7.65 8.38 -23.96
C PRO A 462 7.95 9.02 -22.59
N GLY A 463 7.42 10.21 -22.32
CA GLY A 463 7.53 10.93 -21.05
C GLY A 463 6.79 10.31 -19.86
N TYR A 464 6.20 9.12 -19.99
CA TYR A 464 5.44 8.47 -18.92
C TYR A 464 6.36 7.85 -17.85
N HIS A 465 6.82 8.67 -16.90
CA HIS A 465 7.81 8.28 -15.89
C HIS A 465 7.30 7.16 -14.97
N PHE A 466 6.05 7.24 -14.49
CA PHE A 466 5.45 6.19 -13.68
C PHE A 466 5.53 4.82 -14.36
N ARG A 467 5.02 4.69 -15.60
CA ARG A 467 5.10 3.43 -16.37
C ARG A 467 6.53 2.91 -16.44
N THR A 468 7.46 3.81 -16.77
CA THR A 468 8.86 3.50 -17.07
C THR A 468 9.60 2.93 -15.85
N ASP A 469 9.17 3.28 -14.64
CA ASP A 469 9.81 2.85 -13.40
C ASP A 469 8.98 1.80 -12.64
N ALA A 470 7.66 1.83 -12.75
CA ALA A 470 6.76 0.86 -12.14
C ALA A 470 6.77 -0.51 -12.85
N LEU A 471 6.92 -0.57 -14.18
CA LEU A 471 6.95 -1.85 -14.92
C LEU A 471 8.13 -2.75 -14.51
N PRO A 472 9.38 -2.26 -14.42
CA PRO A 472 10.50 -3.07 -13.91
C PRO A 472 10.24 -3.60 -12.49
N LEU A 473 9.70 -2.76 -11.60
CA LEU A 473 9.33 -3.17 -10.24
C LEU A 473 8.26 -4.27 -10.25
N TYR A 474 7.21 -4.10 -11.06
CA TYR A 474 6.15 -5.09 -11.22
C TYR A 474 6.71 -6.45 -11.70
N TYR A 475 7.57 -6.45 -12.72
CA TYR A 475 8.16 -7.68 -13.25
C TYR A 475 9.15 -8.33 -12.28
N ALA A 476 9.90 -7.55 -11.49
CA ALA A 476 10.75 -8.08 -10.43
C ALA A 476 9.91 -8.77 -9.34
N ILE A 477 8.80 -8.15 -8.91
CA ILE A 477 7.84 -8.75 -7.98
C ILE A 477 7.23 -10.02 -8.59
N ASN A 478 6.80 -9.98 -9.84
CA ASN A 478 6.23 -11.13 -10.54
C ASN A 478 7.23 -12.29 -10.62
N THR A 479 8.49 -12.02 -10.95
CA THR A 479 9.55 -13.02 -11.03
C THR A 479 9.85 -13.62 -9.65
N TYR A 480 9.92 -12.77 -8.62
CA TYR A 480 10.05 -13.18 -7.22
C TYR A 480 8.93 -14.14 -6.81
N VAL A 481 7.67 -13.74 -7.03
CA VAL A 481 6.47 -14.53 -6.73
C VAL A 481 6.47 -15.84 -7.53
N LYS A 482 6.77 -15.80 -8.83
CA LYS A 482 6.80 -16.99 -9.70
C LYS A 482 7.80 -18.03 -9.22
N LYS A 483 9.02 -17.61 -8.87
CA LYS A 483 10.03 -18.51 -8.30
C LYS A 483 9.56 -19.11 -6.98
N TYR A 484 8.95 -18.29 -6.12
CA TYR A 484 8.45 -18.70 -4.81
C TYR A 484 7.27 -19.69 -4.92
N VAL A 485 6.27 -19.40 -5.75
CA VAL A 485 5.12 -20.28 -6.01
C VAL A 485 5.60 -21.62 -6.58
N LYS A 486 6.51 -21.60 -7.57
CA LYS A 486 7.06 -22.83 -8.16
C LYS A 486 7.81 -23.70 -7.15
N LEU A 487 8.46 -23.10 -6.14
CA LEU A 487 9.18 -23.84 -5.10
C LEU A 487 8.23 -24.71 -4.27
N TYR A 488 7.04 -24.22 -3.93
CA TYR A 488 6.10 -24.92 -3.05
C TYR A 488 5.00 -25.70 -3.80
N TYR A 489 4.62 -25.24 -4.99
CA TYR A 489 3.57 -25.84 -5.84
C TYR A 489 4.13 -26.48 -7.10
N ASP A 490 5.17 -27.29 -6.97
CA ASP A 490 5.85 -27.98 -8.07
C ASP A 490 4.96 -28.90 -8.94
N THR A 491 3.78 -29.27 -8.45
CA THR A 491 2.82 -30.19 -9.07
C THR A 491 1.40 -29.60 -9.03
N PRO A 492 0.57 -29.77 -10.08
CA PRO A 492 -0.80 -29.25 -10.11
C PRO A 492 -1.67 -29.72 -8.93
N GLU A 493 -1.46 -30.96 -8.48
CA GLU A 493 -2.21 -31.56 -7.38
C GLU A 493 -2.06 -30.74 -6.11
N LYS A 494 -0.84 -30.24 -5.81
CA LYS A 494 -0.58 -29.40 -4.63
C LYS A 494 -1.42 -28.12 -4.60
N ILE A 495 -1.81 -27.58 -5.75
CA ILE A 495 -2.70 -26.41 -5.82
C ILE A 495 -4.14 -26.82 -5.54
N THR A 496 -4.61 -27.85 -6.27
CA THR A 496 -6.01 -28.27 -6.17
C THR A 496 -6.36 -28.91 -4.83
N SER A 497 -5.38 -29.50 -4.12
CA SER A 497 -5.57 -30.11 -2.80
C SER A 497 -5.36 -29.16 -1.62
N ASP A 498 -4.85 -27.95 -1.87
CA ASP A 498 -4.59 -26.97 -0.83
C ASP A 498 -5.88 -26.23 -0.48
N TRP A 499 -6.57 -26.71 0.55
CA TRP A 499 -7.86 -26.18 0.96
C TRP A 499 -7.78 -24.77 1.57
N GLU A 500 -6.61 -24.33 2.05
CA GLU A 500 -6.44 -22.97 2.59
C GLU A 500 -6.51 -21.94 1.46
N ILE A 501 -5.79 -22.17 0.35
CA ILE A 501 -5.83 -21.23 -0.78
C ILE A 501 -7.17 -21.25 -1.52
N GLN A 502 -7.88 -22.38 -1.53
CA GLN A 502 -9.23 -22.43 -2.10
C GLN A 502 -10.23 -21.63 -1.25
N ASN A 503 -10.21 -21.80 0.08
CA ASN A 503 -11.07 -21.04 0.98
C ASN A 503 -10.75 -19.54 0.94
N TRP A 504 -9.45 -19.21 0.93
CA TRP A 504 -8.97 -17.83 0.78
C TRP A 504 -9.47 -17.20 -0.51
N ALA A 505 -9.30 -17.86 -1.67
CA ALA A 505 -9.80 -17.36 -2.94
C ALA A 505 -11.32 -17.19 -2.92
N GLY A 506 -12.05 -18.14 -2.32
CA GLY A 506 -13.49 -18.05 -2.11
C GLY A 506 -13.91 -16.80 -1.33
N GLU A 507 -13.28 -16.54 -0.18
CA GLU A 507 -13.57 -15.34 0.62
C GLU A 507 -13.14 -14.02 -0.08
N LEU A 508 -12.11 -14.04 -0.93
CA LEU A 508 -11.71 -12.86 -1.73
C LEU A 508 -12.81 -12.41 -2.69
N VAL A 509 -13.51 -13.35 -3.35
CA VAL A 509 -14.57 -13.02 -4.32
C VAL A 509 -15.96 -12.96 -3.70
N LYS A 510 -16.15 -13.60 -2.53
CA LYS A 510 -17.43 -13.65 -1.84
C LYS A 510 -18.00 -12.23 -1.65
N PRO A 511 -19.29 -11.98 -1.95
CA PRO A 511 -19.88 -10.66 -1.85
C PRO A 511 -19.68 -10.03 -0.46
N ARG A 512 -19.50 -8.71 -0.42
CA ARG A 512 -19.29 -7.96 0.83
C ARG A 512 -20.49 -8.10 1.77
N GLU A 513 -21.70 -8.10 1.23
CA GLU A 513 -22.95 -8.27 1.96
C GLU A 513 -23.06 -9.65 2.63
N GLU A 514 -22.30 -10.63 2.16
CA GLU A 514 -22.22 -11.99 2.72
C GLU A 514 -20.97 -12.19 3.60
N GLY A 515 -20.24 -11.11 3.91
CA GLY A 515 -19.04 -11.14 4.74
C GLY A 515 -17.78 -11.61 4.02
N GLY A 516 -17.65 -11.36 2.71
CA GLY A 516 -16.40 -11.50 1.96
C GLY A 516 -15.78 -10.17 1.54
N CYS A 517 -14.73 -10.20 0.70
CA CYS A 517 -14.11 -8.98 0.17
C CYS A 517 -14.84 -8.38 -1.04
N GLY A 518 -15.55 -9.20 -1.81
CA GLY A 518 -16.24 -8.80 -3.04
C GLY A 518 -15.32 -8.28 -4.13
N LEU A 519 -14.09 -8.83 -4.24
CA LEU A 519 -13.13 -8.41 -5.26
C LEU A 519 -13.54 -8.92 -6.64
N LEU A 520 -13.50 -8.03 -7.63
CA LEU A 520 -13.74 -8.37 -9.02
C LEU A 520 -12.45 -8.82 -9.70
N GLY A 521 -12.57 -9.71 -10.68
CA GLY A 521 -11.45 -10.11 -11.52
C GLY A 521 -10.34 -10.84 -10.77
N VAL A 522 -10.63 -11.49 -9.64
CA VAL A 522 -9.67 -12.41 -9.00
C VAL A 522 -9.47 -13.60 -9.95
N PRO A 523 -8.25 -13.91 -10.41
CA PRO A 523 -7.98 -15.06 -11.27
C PRO A 523 -8.59 -16.36 -10.73
N GLY A 524 -9.30 -17.08 -11.59
CA GLY A 524 -10.03 -18.31 -11.20
C GLY A 524 -11.37 -18.07 -10.47
N ASN A 525 -11.73 -16.80 -10.22
CA ASN A 525 -13.01 -16.37 -9.65
C ASN A 525 -13.43 -17.18 -8.40
N GLY A 526 -12.51 -17.28 -7.44
CA GLY A 526 -12.74 -18.00 -6.17
C GLY A 526 -12.26 -19.44 -6.15
N LYS A 527 -11.72 -19.95 -7.25
CA LYS A 527 -11.15 -21.30 -7.34
C LYS A 527 -9.80 -21.26 -8.06
N ILE A 528 -8.74 -21.69 -7.38
CA ILE A 528 -7.37 -21.68 -7.93
C ILE A 528 -7.06 -23.08 -8.48
N GLU A 529 -6.84 -23.17 -9.79
CA GLU A 529 -6.63 -24.42 -10.51
C GLU A 529 -5.19 -24.56 -11.03
N ASN A 530 -4.43 -23.47 -11.09
CA ASN A 530 -3.05 -23.49 -11.58
C ASN A 530 -2.17 -22.38 -10.96
N GLN A 531 -0.86 -22.51 -11.16
CA GLN A 531 0.13 -21.58 -10.60
C GLN A 531 -0.05 -20.16 -11.12
N GLU A 532 -0.43 -19.98 -12.39
CA GLU A 532 -0.52 -18.65 -13.01
C GLU A 532 -1.58 -17.78 -12.33
N GLN A 533 -2.74 -18.37 -12.02
CA GLN A 533 -3.79 -17.68 -11.26
C GLN A 533 -3.25 -17.19 -9.90
N LEU A 534 -2.55 -18.05 -9.17
CA LEU A 534 -1.98 -17.68 -7.88
C LEU A 534 -0.87 -16.63 -8.00
N ILE A 535 -0.01 -16.72 -9.03
CA ILE A 535 1.05 -15.76 -9.31
C ILE A 535 0.46 -14.37 -9.56
N VAL A 536 -0.59 -14.26 -10.36
CA VAL A 536 -1.25 -12.97 -10.64
C VAL A 536 -1.85 -12.38 -9.37
N ILE A 537 -2.55 -13.18 -8.55
CA ILE A 537 -3.13 -12.70 -7.27
C ILE A 537 -2.03 -12.16 -6.35
N LEU A 538 -1.00 -12.96 -6.08
CA LEU A 538 0.08 -12.58 -5.16
C LEU A 538 0.90 -11.38 -5.67
N THR A 539 1.19 -11.34 -6.98
CA THR A 539 1.88 -10.19 -7.60
C THR A 539 1.06 -8.92 -7.43
N SER A 540 -0.26 -8.99 -7.69
CA SER A 540 -1.15 -7.84 -7.57
C SER A 540 -1.20 -7.30 -6.14
N ILE A 541 -1.26 -8.18 -5.14
CA ILE A 541 -1.27 -7.78 -3.73
C ILE A 541 0.03 -7.08 -3.35
N ILE A 542 1.19 -7.70 -3.64
CA ILE A 542 2.50 -7.13 -3.28
C ILE A 542 2.71 -5.80 -4.02
N TYR A 543 2.36 -5.73 -5.31
CA TYR A 543 2.45 -4.51 -6.11
C TYR A 543 1.57 -3.39 -5.54
N THR A 544 0.32 -3.67 -5.17
CA THR A 544 -0.60 -2.67 -4.62
C THR A 544 -0.12 -2.16 -3.26
N CYS A 545 0.31 -3.05 -2.36
CA CYS A 545 0.78 -2.69 -1.02
C CYS A 545 2.12 -1.93 -1.01
N SER A 546 2.90 -1.99 -2.09
CA SER A 546 4.22 -1.36 -2.17
C SER A 546 4.26 -0.26 -3.24
N VAL A 547 4.40 -0.65 -4.50
CA VAL A 547 4.67 0.24 -5.64
C VAL A 547 3.51 1.19 -5.91
N ALA A 548 2.28 0.67 -5.99
CA ALA A 548 1.12 1.51 -6.28
C ALA A 548 0.87 2.53 -5.17
N HIS A 549 0.94 2.08 -3.90
CA HIS A 549 0.84 2.97 -2.74
C HIS A 549 1.95 4.03 -2.72
N ALA A 550 3.21 3.65 -2.91
CA ALA A 550 4.33 4.61 -2.92
C ALA A 550 4.15 5.71 -3.99
N ALA A 551 3.75 5.32 -5.22
CA ALA A 551 3.54 6.24 -6.32
C ALA A 551 2.40 7.25 -6.09
N THR A 552 1.34 6.85 -5.36
CA THR A 552 0.20 7.72 -5.05
C THR A 552 0.35 8.46 -3.71
N ASN A 553 1.29 8.09 -2.83
CA ASN A 553 1.39 8.64 -1.48
C ASN A 553 2.52 9.65 -1.29
N PHE A 554 3.74 9.34 -1.72
CA PHE A 554 4.91 10.19 -1.45
C PHE A 554 5.00 11.52 -2.22
N PRO A 555 4.39 11.67 -3.41
CA PRO A 555 4.35 12.98 -4.08
C PRO A 555 3.41 14.00 -3.42
N GLN A 556 2.67 13.62 -2.36
CA GLN A 556 1.59 14.47 -1.82
C GLN A 556 2.06 15.85 -1.41
N TYR A 557 3.17 15.95 -0.68
CA TYR A 557 3.68 17.25 -0.27
C TYR A 557 4.03 18.12 -1.49
N ASP A 558 4.74 17.55 -2.46
CA ASP A 558 5.17 18.29 -3.65
C ASP A 558 4.00 18.79 -4.49
N GLU A 559 2.88 18.08 -4.52
CA GLU A 559 1.71 18.50 -5.31
C GLU A 559 0.72 19.36 -4.54
N TYR A 560 0.40 19.02 -3.28
CA TYR A 560 -0.62 19.71 -2.48
C TYR A 560 -0.11 20.92 -1.70
N ALA A 561 1.19 21.01 -1.41
CA ALA A 561 1.69 22.06 -0.53
C ALA A 561 1.64 23.47 -1.16
N PHE A 562 1.42 23.57 -2.47
CA PHE A 562 1.10 24.82 -3.17
C PHE A 562 -0.33 24.73 -3.74
N PRO A 563 -1.37 25.22 -3.03
CA PRO A 563 -2.76 25.00 -3.41
C PRO A 563 -3.15 25.37 -4.86
N PRO A 564 -2.61 26.44 -5.49
CA PRO A 564 -2.92 26.71 -6.90
C PRO A 564 -2.52 25.59 -7.86
N ASN A 565 -1.56 24.74 -7.48
CA ASN A 565 -1.12 23.60 -8.28
C ASN A 565 -2.12 22.43 -8.26
N TYR A 566 -2.51 21.98 -7.06
CA TYR A 566 -3.35 20.79 -6.89
C TYR A 566 -4.38 21.00 -5.77
N PRO A 567 -5.40 21.84 -5.99
CA PRO A 567 -6.26 22.29 -4.91
C PRO A 567 -7.21 21.19 -4.44
N ALA A 568 -7.04 20.70 -3.22
CA ALA A 568 -7.99 19.79 -2.58
C ALA A 568 -9.33 20.50 -2.24
N SER A 569 -9.28 21.80 -1.98
CA SER A 569 -10.44 22.66 -1.72
C SER A 569 -10.38 23.93 -2.58
N LEU A 570 -11.53 24.28 -3.16
CA LEU A 570 -11.77 25.55 -3.87
C LEU A 570 -13.12 26.11 -3.45
N ALA A 571 -13.13 27.39 -3.08
CA ALA A 571 -14.35 28.14 -2.79
C ALA A 571 -15.01 28.67 -4.08
N GLY A 572 -16.31 28.92 -4.00
CA GLY A 572 -17.07 29.49 -5.11
C GLY A 572 -17.51 28.44 -6.14
N LYS A 573 -17.65 28.90 -7.39
CA LYS A 573 -18.17 28.10 -8.52
C LYS A 573 -17.14 28.09 -9.66
N PRO A 574 -17.09 27.02 -10.48
CA PRO A 574 -16.29 27.01 -11.68
C PRO A 574 -16.75 28.09 -12.66
N PRO A 575 -15.85 28.58 -13.53
CA PRO A 575 -16.22 29.50 -14.60
C PRO A 575 -17.30 28.85 -15.48
N THR A 576 -18.32 29.62 -15.83
CA THR A 576 -19.45 29.19 -16.68
C THR A 576 -19.37 29.79 -18.08
N ASP A 577 -18.45 30.72 -18.31
CA ASP A 577 -18.17 31.34 -19.59
C ASP A 577 -16.67 31.64 -19.70
N LYS A 578 -16.26 32.29 -20.79
CA LYS A 578 -14.87 32.65 -21.08
C LYS A 578 -14.50 34.09 -20.69
N THR A 579 -15.30 34.73 -19.82
CA THR A 579 -15.03 36.10 -19.37
C THR A 579 -13.65 36.16 -18.71
N PRO A 580 -12.82 37.19 -19.02
CA PRO A 580 -11.51 37.35 -18.40
C PRO A 580 -11.61 37.46 -16.88
N LEU A 581 -10.89 36.57 -16.18
CA LEU A 581 -10.65 36.66 -14.73
C LEU A 581 -9.35 37.41 -14.42
N GLU A 582 -9.15 37.74 -13.15
CA GLU A 582 -7.93 38.35 -12.61
C GLU A 582 -7.31 37.50 -11.48
N GLU A 583 -6.08 37.81 -11.06
CA GLU A 583 -5.40 37.13 -9.94
C GLU A 583 -6.25 37.11 -8.67
N LYS A 584 -6.98 38.19 -8.39
CA LYS A 584 -7.87 38.30 -7.22
C LYS A 584 -8.97 37.23 -7.19
N ASP A 585 -9.43 36.78 -8.37
CA ASP A 585 -10.46 35.76 -8.48
C ASP A 585 -9.89 34.37 -8.12
N ILE A 586 -8.63 34.11 -8.49
CA ILE A 586 -7.89 32.93 -8.04
C ILE A 586 -7.73 32.97 -6.52
N LEU A 587 -7.24 34.06 -5.96
CA LEU A 587 -7.02 34.20 -4.51
C LEU A 587 -8.32 34.01 -3.71
N LYS A 588 -9.46 34.48 -4.24
CA LYS A 588 -10.78 34.31 -3.64
C LYS A 588 -11.26 32.85 -3.64
N ALA A 589 -10.81 32.04 -4.60
CA ALA A 589 -11.14 30.61 -4.67
C ALA A 589 -10.23 29.75 -3.77
N LEU A 590 -9.02 30.21 -3.45
CA LEU A 590 -8.08 29.45 -2.63
C LEU A 590 -8.54 29.29 -1.17
N PRO A 591 -8.09 28.22 -0.49
CA PRO A 591 -8.29 28.08 0.95
C PRO A 591 -7.62 29.22 1.73
N ASP A 592 -8.13 29.48 2.93
CA ASP A 592 -7.52 30.42 3.86
C ASP A 592 -6.15 29.93 4.37
N LYS A 593 -5.41 30.79 5.08
CA LYS A 593 -4.07 30.46 5.57
C LYS A 593 -4.06 29.25 6.52
N PRO A 594 -4.98 29.13 7.51
CA PRO A 594 -5.07 27.96 8.38
C PRO A 594 -5.28 26.65 7.62
N THR A 595 -6.23 26.62 6.67
CA THR A 595 -6.53 25.43 5.89
C THR A 595 -5.35 25.06 4.98
N THR A 596 -4.70 26.06 4.39
CA THR A 596 -3.47 25.86 3.59
C THR A 596 -2.37 25.20 4.42
N LEU A 597 -2.10 25.72 5.63
CA LEU A 597 -1.07 25.17 6.51
C LEU A 597 -1.40 23.74 6.97
N ASP A 598 -2.68 23.45 7.22
CA ASP A 598 -3.14 22.10 7.56
C ASP A 598 -2.94 21.10 6.43
N VAL A 599 -3.20 21.51 5.18
CA VAL A 599 -2.89 20.69 4.00
C VAL A 599 -1.39 20.42 3.92
N MET A 600 -0.56 21.46 4.02
CA MET A 600 0.90 21.33 3.92
C MET A 600 1.49 20.41 4.98
N VAL A 601 1.09 20.57 6.25
CA VAL A 601 1.66 19.79 7.35
C VAL A 601 1.22 18.33 7.27
N VAL A 602 -0.06 18.07 7.02
CA VAL A 602 -0.55 16.68 6.97
C VAL A 602 0.02 15.96 5.76
N THR A 603 0.01 16.56 4.57
CA THR A 603 0.60 15.93 3.37
C THR A 603 2.10 15.70 3.53
N LYS A 604 2.83 16.55 4.26
CA LYS A 604 4.22 16.29 4.63
C LYS A 604 4.38 15.05 5.51
N ILE A 605 3.53 14.91 6.53
CA ILE A 605 3.55 13.74 7.42
C ILE A 605 3.21 12.47 6.64
N LEU A 606 2.19 12.51 5.78
CA LEU A 606 1.78 11.37 4.96
C LEU A 606 2.83 10.99 3.92
N SER A 607 3.67 11.94 3.49
CA SER A 607 4.77 11.69 2.55
C SER A 607 6.01 11.05 3.20
N ASP A 608 6.02 10.80 4.52
CA ASP A 608 7.12 10.13 5.20
C ASP A 608 7.10 8.61 4.99
N LYS A 609 8.26 7.99 5.09
CA LYS A 609 8.42 6.54 4.97
C LYS A 609 8.24 5.83 6.32
N GLY A 610 7.28 4.90 6.39
CA GLY A 610 6.93 4.18 7.64
C GLY A 610 7.64 2.83 7.87
N THR A 611 7.98 2.09 6.81
CA THR A 611 8.75 0.83 6.85
C THR A 611 10.06 0.95 6.09
N LYS A 612 10.91 -0.07 6.16
CA LYS A 612 12.08 -0.27 5.30
C LYS A 612 11.68 -0.40 3.83
N SER A 613 12.70 -0.31 2.97
CA SER A 613 12.60 -0.42 1.53
C SER A 613 12.12 -1.80 1.07
N LEU A 614 11.49 -1.86 -0.10
CA LEU A 614 10.99 -3.07 -0.71
C LEU A 614 12.08 -4.15 -0.75
N GLY A 615 11.76 -5.35 -0.25
CA GLY A 615 12.67 -6.49 -0.15
C GLY A 615 13.53 -6.50 1.12
N ASP A 616 13.77 -5.37 1.80
CA ASP A 616 14.38 -5.35 3.14
C ASP A 616 13.29 -5.44 4.21
N PHE A 617 13.01 -6.65 4.67
CA PHE A 617 11.91 -6.91 5.60
C PHE A 617 12.28 -6.57 7.06
N GLU A 618 11.33 -6.01 7.80
CA GLU A 618 11.41 -5.75 9.24
C GLU A 618 11.55 -7.05 10.03
N VAL A 619 10.71 -8.02 9.65
CA VAL A 619 10.60 -9.32 10.28
C VAL A 619 10.93 -10.38 9.24
N GLN A 620 11.80 -11.30 9.61
CA GLN A 620 12.11 -12.44 8.76
C GLN A 620 11.03 -13.52 8.94
N TYR A 621 10.15 -13.70 7.97
CA TYR A 621 9.16 -14.79 7.96
C TYR A 621 9.62 -16.01 7.17
N ILE A 622 10.52 -15.82 6.20
CA ILE A 622 11.03 -16.87 5.30
C ILE A 622 12.37 -17.38 5.84
N PHE A 623 12.38 -18.64 6.29
CA PHE A 623 13.58 -19.29 6.84
C PHE A 623 14.14 -20.41 5.96
N ASP A 624 13.30 -21.02 5.12
CA ASP A 624 13.70 -22.06 4.15
C ASP A 624 14.86 -21.58 3.26
N PRO A 625 16.00 -22.32 3.18
CA PRO A 625 17.18 -21.83 2.46
C PRO A 625 16.95 -21.58 0.96
N PRO A 626 16.30 -22.47 0.18
CA PRO A 626 15.89 -22.17 -1.19
C PRO A 626 15.03 -20.90 -1.30
N ALA A 627 14.05 -20.72 -0.43
CA ALA A 627 13.21 -19.53 -0.43
C ALA A 627 13.99 -18.24 -0.07
N ARG A 628 14.94 -18.32 0.85
CA ARG A 628 15.84 -17.20 1.19
C ARG A 628 16.75 -16.81 0.03
N GLN A 629 17.17 -17.77 -0.77
CA GLN A 629 17.93 -17.50 -1.99
C GLN A 629 17.09 -16.73 -3.01
N ILE A 630 15.82 -17.08 -3.17
CA ILE A 630 14.87 -16.32 -4.02
C ILE A 630 14.71 -14.87 -3.53
N VAL A 631 14.59 -14.65 -2.22
CA VAL A 631 14.54 -13.28 -1.64
C VAL A 631 15.84 -12.51 -1.91
N LYS A 632 16.99 -13.18 -1.83
CA LYS A 632 18.29 -12.56 -2.12
C LYS A 632 18.36 -12.09 -3.58
N GLU A 633 17.94 -12.93 -4.53
CA GLU A 633 17.89 -12.59 -5.95
C GLU A 633 16.96 -11.41 -6.22
N PHE A 634 15.78 -11.38 -5.58
CA PHE A 634 14.86 -10.24 -5.66
C PHE A 634 15.52 -8.93 -5.20
N ARG A 635 16.25 -8.96 -4.07
CA ARG A 635 17.00 -7.79 -3.58
C ARG A 635 18.09 -7.33 -4.53
N GLU A 636 18.75 -8.26 -5.23
CA GLU A 636 19.78 -7.93 -6.23
C GLU A 636 19.14 -7.24 -7.45
N GLU A 637 18.00 -7.73 -7.92
CA GLU A 637 17.23 -7.11 -9.00
C GLU A 637 16.71 -5.71 -8.63
N LEU A 638 16.24 -5.51 -7.40
CA LEU A 638 15.84 -4.18 -6.92
C LEU A 638 17.02 -3.18 -6.89
N LYS A 639 18.23 -3.62 -6.53
CA LYS A 639 19.42 -2.75 -6.59
C LYS A 639 19.75 -2.32 -8.03
N GLU A 640 19.59 -3.24 -8.99
CA GLU A 640 19.74 -2.96 -10.41
C GLU A 640 18.73 -1.90 -10.87
N ILE A 641 17.45 -2.08 -10.52
CA ILE A 641 16.38 -1.13 -10.84
C ILE A 641 16.66 0.25 -10.22
N SER A 642 17.09 0.32 -8.96
CA SER A 642 17.43 1.58 -8.28
C SER A 642 18.51 2.36 -9.04
N ARG A 643 19.57 1.69 -9.48
CA ARG A 643 20.61 2.35 -10.29
C ARG A 643 20.05 2.92 -11.59
N HIS A 644 19.16 2.20 -12.28
CA HIS A 644 18.53 2.69 -13.50
C HIS A 644 17.61 3.89 -13.25
N VAL A 645 16.83 3.88 -12.17
CA VAL A 645 15.99 5.02 -11.78
C VAL A 645 16.86 6.25 -11.50
N LYS A 646 17.93 6.10 -10.70
CA LYS A 646 18.90 7.16 -10.41
C LYS A 646 19.56 7.71 -11.67
N GLU A 647 19.92 6.85 -12.63
CA GLU A 647 20.51 7.28 -13.90
C GLU A 647 19.51 8.10 -14.73
N LYS A 648 18.27 7.63 -14.89
CA LYS A 648 17.21 8.37 -15.59
C LYS A 648 16.98 9.74 -14.95
N ASN A 649 16.95 9.81 -13.62
CA ASN A 649 16.70 11.03 -12.87
C ASN A 649 17.78 12.12 -13.03
N LYS A 650 18.98 11.79 -13.53
CA LYS A 650 19.98 12.81 -13.90
C LYS A 650 19.54 13.70 -15.06
N THR A 651 18.61 13.24 -15.89
CA THR A 651 18.15 13.95 -17.11
C THR A 651 16.69 14.39 -17.04
N ARG A 652 15.90 13.84 -16.13
CA ARG A 652 14.49 14.24 -15.92
C ARG A 652 14.41 15.58 -15.21
N ASN A 653 13.39 16.37 -15.56
CA ASN A 653 13.15 17.67 -14.96
C ASN A 653 11.64 17.92 -14.74
N PRO A 654 11.13 17.80 -13.49
CA PRO A 654 11.85 17.37 -12.28
C PRO A 654 12.22 15.86 -12.29
N PRO A 655 13.14 15.43 -11.42
CA PRO A 655 13.36 14.01 -11.12
C PRO A 655 12.07 13.30 -10.67
N TYR A 656 11.96 12.00 -10.93
CA TYR A 656 10.88 11.14 -10.43
C TYR A 656 11.46 10.07 -9.51
N GLU A 657 11.47 10.35 -8.22
CA GLU A 657 12.21 9.58 -7.20
C GLU A 657 11.33 8.59 -6.43
N TRP A 658 10.00 8.73 -6.55
CA TRP A 658 9.00 8.03 -5.72
C TRP A 658 8.98 6.52 -5.92
N LEU A 659 9.50 6.04 -7.06
CA LEU A 659 9.62 4.63 -7.42
C LEU A 659 11.07 4.13 -7.50
N ASP A 660 12.02 4.84 -6.89
CA ASP A 660 13.29 4.22 -6.55
C ASP A 660 13.02 3.10 -5.52
N PRO A 661 13.42 1.84 -5.75
CA PRO A 661 13.30 0.75 -4.78
C PRO A 661 13.83 1.08 -3.38
N GLU A 662 14.81 2.00 -3.26
CA GLU A 662 15.28 2.47 -1.96
C GLU A 662 14.26 3.32 -1.20
N VAL A 663 13.30 3.93 -1.89
CA VAL A 663 12.21 4.75 -1.33
C VAL A 663 10.94 3.93 -1.13
N VAL A 664 10.59 3.05 -2.08
CA VAL A 664 9.38 2.22 -2.04
C VAL A 664 9.36 1.32 -0.79
N PRO A 665 8.31 1.32 0.04
CA PRO A 665 8.25 0.50 1.25
C PRO A 665 7.72 -0.91 0.96
N ASN A 666 7.84 -1.83 1.92
CA ASN A 666 7.23 -3.16 1.79
C ASN A 666 5.71 -3.14 1.89
N SER A 667 5.15 -2.29 2.76
CA SER A 667 3.72 -2.26 3.09
C SER A 667 3.16 -0.84 3.13
N ILE A 668 1.84 -0.77 3.26
CA ILE A 668 1.10 0.46 3.55
C ILE A 668 1.15 0.70 5.05
N SER A 669 1.95 1.65 5.48
CA SER A 669 2.21 1.93 6.91
C SER A 669 2.09 3.41 7.28
N ILE A 670 1.85 4.26 6.28
CA ILE A 670 1.66 5.69 6.45
C ILE A 670 0.34 6.13 5.83
#